data_AF-A0A962C7E1-F1
#
_entry.id   AF-A0A962C7E1-F1
#
_cell.length_a   1.000
_cell.length_b   1.000
_cell.length_c   1.000
_cell.angle_alpha   90.00
_cell.angle_beta   90.00
_cell.angle_gamma   90.00
#
_symmetry.space_group_name_H-M   'P 1'
#
loop_
_entity.id
_entity.type
_entity.pdbx_description
1 polymer ?
#
loop_
_entity_poly.entity_id
_entity_poly.type
_entity_poly.pdbx_seq_one_letter_code
_entity_poly.pdbx_strand_id
1 'polypeptide(L)'
;MLSSKWLYCLAVSTLLLSASVVHGAQIICVDSASGLDSALGFAEVADVRINLVQGSYDTRITRLNQDFGSFPFDAEGSITIVGGYNANCTSRSANPALTVLFGDADTDILIRNGIDVEFESVTFESLRYMSIDANQFGSPAEHSLRMTRVMARNMGPISVIASEVSLNQVAITGSIPLPPPANNCAFLAFAFDLDVVKVESSLFADNGGDGLCVGHDPGRGWGNAFVYNSIFWGNAGYDIVSVTDESSSDILLRANLLQTTNIVPAPTSPPSGTLTANPQFVDAAGGDYRLGDFSPAKDSGYILPPSGLPSIDIQGLPRIIGAGLDRGPFENQAIPTQFIYTVTNTNNSGSGSLRQALINAESAGGLNGITFNIPGSGCPKVIALQSELPPITQPLVIQGYSQPGAIGNNSESSFNASLCVVLEDAGSVSRGLVIDDTAPPDASVTIEGLGFNGFATAAIDVRGGGDHHIQGNQFAGSVGAVTLDNGNYAIRVSRLAAPVLSGTQIGGDEPGQRNLIGSAAFGILLNGGFVRDTLITNNFIGVAANGSSALPNNYGISNTGALDTTVRGNWISGNAVDGVYVNGTGTYLTGNRIGLRADTSGGSSLPNGGWGVRITHAGSGLPSLNLVGSGIGYLNGVPIPIGAGNTIANNIAGGIRTDSGLGHRLSRNLVYANGRPEIDIAEVGFTFNDNDGDAAAATLSNRGINYPQFDGFPRGGPTQG
;
A
#
# COMPACT_ATOMS: atom_id res chain seq x y z
N MET A 1 -48.86 -14.51 -36.63
CA MET A 1 -47.72 -13.59 -36.80
C MET A 1 -48.03 -12.33 -36.00
N LEU A 2 -47.04 -11.88 -35.22
CA LEU A 2 -47.07 -10.87 -34.12
C LEU A 2 -47.51 -11.41 -32.75
N SER A 3 -46.55 -11.76 -31.88
CA SER A 3 -46.75 -11.78 -30.43
C SER A 3 -45.47 -11.53 -29.62
N SER A 4 -45.64 -10.77 -28.53
CA SER A 4 -45.02 -10.92 -27.20
C SER A 4 -43.51 -10.75 -27.02
N LYS A 5 -43.08 -9.55 -26.59
CA LYS A 5 -42.01 -9.33 -25.57
C LYS A 5 -42.14 -7.94 -24.92
N TRP A 6 -43.15 -7.75 -24.08
CA TRP A 6 -43.24 -6.67 -23.07
C TRP A 6 -43.99 -7.24 -21.87
N LEU A 7 -43.27 -7.90 -20.96
CA LEU A 7 -43.75 -8.23 -19.63
C LEU A 7 -42.51 -8.47 -18.75
N TYR A 8 -42.50 -7.84 -17.57
CA TYR A 8 -41.50 -7.81 -16.49
C TYR A 8 -40.78 -6.46 -16.31
N CYS A 9 -41.54 -5.45 -15.89
CA CYS A 9 -41.06 -4.40 -14.99
C CYS A 9 -42.26 -3.61 -14.44
N LEU A 10 -43.08 -4.23 -13.58
CA LEU A 10 -44.02 -3.49 -12.73
C LEU A 10 -44.42 -4.34 -11.52
N ALA A 11 -43.78 -4.12 -10.38
CA ALA A 11 -44.36 -4.14 -9.04
C ALA A 11 -43.23 -4.13 -7.99
N VAL A 12 -42.80 -2.93 -7.56
CA VAL A 12 -42.74 -2.51 -6.15
C VAL A 12 -42.59 -0.98 -6.16
N SER A 13 -43.71 -0.28 -6.11
CA SER A 13 -43.77 1.13 -5.72
C SER A 13 -44.29 1.20 -4.29
N THR A 14 -43.38 1.20 -3.33
CA THR A 14 -43.65 1.48 -1.91
C THR A 14 -42.60 2.41 -1.35
N LEU A 15 -43.07 3.59 -0.92
CA LEU A 15 -42.45 4.56 0.00
C LEU A 15 -41.02 5.03 -0.31
N LEU A 16 -40.93 6.24 -0.90
CA LEU A 16 -39.76 7.11 -0.85
C LEU A 16 -39.47 7.52 0.61
N LEU A 17 -38.68 6.72 1.31
CA LEU A 17 -37.67 7.24 2.23
C LEU A 17 -36.38 7.37 1.43
N SER A 18 -35.93 8.59 1.20
CA SER A 18 -34.56 8.85 0.77
C SER A 18 -33.61 8.52 1.93
N ALA A 19 -33.39 7.23 2.15
CA ALA A 19 -32.16 6.77 2.77
C ALA A 19 -31.08 6.96 1.71
N SER A 20 -30.22 7.96 1.89
CA SER A 20 -28.94 8.02 1.21
C SER A 20 -28.14 6.82 1.69
N VAL A 21 -28.32 5.67 1.06
CA VAL A 21 -27.48 4.51 1.28
C VAL A 21 -26.14 4.85 0.65
N VAL A 22 -25.21 5.33 1.47
CA VAL A 22 -23.80 5.44 1.10
C VAL A 22 -23.32 4.01 0.86
N HIS A 23 -23.37 3.56 -0.38
CA HIS A 23 -22.78 2.29 -0.78
C HIS A 23 -21.27 2.49 -0.77
N GLY A 24 -20.58 1.83 0.17
CA GLY A 24 -19.14 1.61 0.00
C GLY A 24 -18.92 0.80 -1.28
N ALA A 25 -17.76 0.98 -1.93
CA ALA A 25 -17.44 0.30 -3.17
C ALA A 25 -17.73 -1.21 -3.06
N GLN A 26 -18.52 -1.74 -4.00
CA GLN A 26 -18.87 -3.16 -3.98
C GLN A 26 -17.64 -3.98 -4.36
N ILE A 27 -17.20 -4.88 -3.46
CA ILE A 27 -16.06 -5.76 -3.71
C ILE A 27 -16.58 -7.08 -4.29
N ILE A 28 -16.19 -7.40 -5.53
CA ILE A 28 -16.68 -8.55 -6.27
C ILE A 28 -15.50 -9.44 -6.66
N CYS A 29 -15.56 -10.72 -6.31
CA CYS A 29 -14.62 -11.73 -6.80
C CYS A 29 -15.09 -12.29 -8.14
N VAL A 30 -14.20 -12.35 -9.12
CA VAL A 30 -14.52 -12.73 -10.50
C VAL A 30 -13.47 -13.72 -11.01
N ASP A 31 -13.92 -14.83 -11.60
CA ASP A 31 -13.06 -15.91 -12.14
C ASP A 31 -13.30 -16.20 -13.64
N SER A 32 -14.13 -15.41 -14.29
CA SER A 32 -14.48 -15.56 -15.70
C SER A 32 -14.73 -14.21 -16.36
N ALA A 33 -14.53 -14.12 -17.67
CA ALA A 33 -14.80 -12.90 -18.43
C ALA A 33 -16.28 -12.48 -18.40
N SER A 34 -17.23 -13.43 -18.41
CA SER A 34 -18.66 -13.11 -18.19
C SER A 34 -18.94 -12.57 -16.78
N GLY A 35 -18.19 -13.04 -15.77
CA GLY A 35 -18.25 -12.51 -14.42
C GLY A 35 -17.69 -11.09 -14.35
N LEU A 36 -16.60 -10.81 -15.07
CA LEU A 36 -16.00 -9.48 -15.19
C LEU A 36 -17.01 -8.52 -15.83
N ASP A 37 -17.64 -8.92 -16.93
CA ASP A 37 -18.72 -8.15 -17.56
C ASP A 37 -19.84 -7.81 -16.57
N SER A 38 -20.33 -8.81 -15.84
CA SER A 38 -21.40 -8.63 -14.86
C SER A 38 -20.99 -7.69 -13.72
N ALA A 39 -19.74 -7.78 -13.27
CA ALA A 39 -19.18 -6.93 -12.22
C ALA A 39 -19.01 -5.47 -12.68
N LEU A 40 -18.59 -5.26 -13.93
CA LEU A 40 -18.50 -3.92 -14.52
C LEU A 40 -19.87 -3.22 -14.63
N GLY A 41 -20.95 -3.98 -14.75
CA GLY A 41 -22.31 -3.43 -14.73
C GLY A 41 -22.67 -2.69 -13.43
N PHE A 42 -21.99 -2.95 -12.31
CA PHE A 42 -22.20 -2.19 -11.06
C PHE A 42 -21.63 -0.77 -11.15
N ALA A 43 -20.60 -0.55 -11.98
CA ALA A 43 -20.02 0.78 -12.23
C ALA A 43 -21.01 1.74 -12.90
N GLU A 44 -22.10 1.25 -13.49
CA GLU A 44 -23.17 2.08 -14.08
C GLU A 44 -23.93 2.90 -13.02
N VAL A 45 -23.86 2.54 -11.73
CA VAL A 45 -24.64 3.20 -10.66
C VAL A 45 -23.89 3.42 -9.34
N ALA A 46 -22.70 2.83 -9.15
CA ALA A 46 -21.91 2.95 -7.93
C ALA A 46 -20.45 2.55 -8.14
N ASP A 47 -19.56 2.95 -7.22
CA ASP A 47 -18.17 2.52 -7.23
C ASP A 47 -18.04 0.99 -7.10
N VAL A 48 -17.11 0.39 -7.85
CA VAL A 48 -16.88 -1.05 -7.85
C VAL A 48 -15.39 -1.40 -7.75
N ARG A 49 -15.09 -2.39 -6.91
CA ARG A 49 -13.80 -3.07 -6.87
C ARG A 49 -13.96 -4.51 -7.35
N ILE A 50 -13.26 -4.84 -8.43
CA ILE A 50 -13.28 -6.16 -9.07
C ILE A 50 -11.96 -6.87 -8.78
N ASN A 51 -12.04 -7.91 -7.95
CA ASN A 51 -10.92 -8.79 -7.64
C ASN A 51 -10.92 -9.95 -8.63
N LEU A 52 -9.96 -9.94 -9.56
CA LEU A 52 -9.81 -10.98 -10.57
C LEU A 52 -8.99 -12.15 -10.04
N VAL A 53 -9.57 -13.34 -10.11
CA VAL A 53 -8.87 -14.61 -9.90
C VAL A 53 -7.79 -14.76 -10.98
N GLN A 54 -6.66 -15.35 -10.63
CA GLN A 54 -5.59 -15.67 -11.58
C GLN A 54 -6.13 -16.45 -12.77
N GLY A 55 -5.78 -16.01 -13.97
CA GLY A 55 -6.33 -16.55 -15.21
C GLY A 55 -6.30 -15.53 -16.34
N SER A 56 -6.95 -15.90 -17.45
CA SER A 56 -7.04 -15.08 -18.64
C SER A 56 -8.49 -14.72 -18.91
N TYR A 57 -8.72 -13.44 -19.19
CA TYR A 57 -10.03 -12.82 -19.34
C TYR A 57 -10.13 -12.21 -20.73
N ASP A 58 -11.00 -12.78 -21.55
CA ASP A 58 -11.29 -12.28 -22.89
C ASP A 58 -12.13 -11.01 -22.80
N THR A 59 -11.54 -9.85 -23.08
CA THR A 59 -12.21 -8.55 -22.97
C THR A 59 -13.23 -8.34 -24.07
N ARG A 60 -13.19 -9.11 -25.16
CA ARG A 60 -14.13 -8.98 -26.31
C ARG A 60 -15.57 -9.24 -25.91
N ILE A 61 -15.77 -10.03 -24.86
CA ILE A 61 -17.09 -10.39 -24.32
C ILE A 61 -17.45 -9.60 -23.05
N THR A 62 -16.80 -8.45 -22.83
CA THR A 62 -17.06 -7.58 -21.69
C THR A 62 -17.41 -6.17 -22.16
N ARG A 63 -18.14 -5.43 -21.34
CA ARG A 63 -18.39 -3.99 -21.49
C ARG A 63 -17.13 -3.13 -21.68
N LEU A 64 -15.92 -3.62 -21.37
CA LEU A 64 -14.69 -2.89 -21.69
C LEU A 64 -14.47 -2.74 -23.20
N ASN A 65 -14.91 -3.71 -24.01
CA ASN A 65 -14.78 -3.65 -25.45
C ASN A 65 -15.75 -2.60 -26.02
N GLN A 66 -15.25 -1.68 -26.84
CA GLN A 66 -16.09 -0.65 -27.47
C GLN A 66 -17.25 -1.22 -28.31
N ASP A 67 -17.06 -2.41 -28.89
CA ASP A 67 -18.05 -3.09 -29.74
C ASP A 67 -19.01 -3.96 -28.93
N PHE A 68 -18.92 -3.88 -27.60
CA PHE A 68 -19.79 -4.63 -26.71
C PHE A 68 -21.20 -4.03 -26.69
N GLY A 69 -22.14 -4.71 -27.35
CA GLY A 69 -23.54 -4.31 -27.36
C GLY A 69 -23.84 -3.15 -28.33
N SER A 70 -24.96 -2.47 -28.13
CA SER A 70 -25.45 -1.39 -29.02
C SER A 70 -25.14 0.02 -28.51
N PHE A 71 -24.53 0.16 -27.33
CA PHE A 71 -24.24 1.43 -26.67
C PHE A 71 -22.89 1.35 -25.94
N PRO A 72 -22.11 2.44 -25.91
CA PRO A 72 -20.82 2.47 -25.22
C PRO A 72 -20.96 2.28 -23.70
N PHE A 73 -19.94 1.72 -23.06
CA PHE A 73 -19.86 1.56 -21.62
C PHE A 73 -19.59 2.89 -20.93
N ASP A 74 -20.64 3.37 -20.27
CA ASP A 74 -20.74 4.68 -19.66
C ASP A 74 -20.86 4.50 -18.15
N ALA A 75 -19.73 4.44 -17.44
CA ALA A 75 -19.70 4.26 -16.00
C ALA A 75 -20.04 5.57 -15.26
N GLU A 76 -20.77 5.48 -14.15
CA GLU A 76 -21.04 6.62 -13.25
C GLU A 76 -20.24 6.54 -11.94
N GLY A 77 -19.77 5.35 -11.56
CA GLY A 77 -18.94 5.12 -10.39
C GLY A 77 -17.50 4.74 -10.74
N SER A 78 -16.58 4.97 -9.79
CA SER A 78 -15.16 4.65 -9.96
C SER A 78 -14.93 3.14 -10.11
N ILE A 79 -13.97 2.77 -10.96
CA ILE A 79 -13.64 1.38 -11.28
C ILE A 79 -12.25 1.04 -10.72
N THR A 80 -12.17 -0.01 -9.91
CA THR A 80 -10.90 -0.59 -9.48
C THR A 80 -10.83 -2.06 -9.89
N ILE A 81 -9.86 -2.44 -10.74
CA ILE A 81 -9.63 -3.83 -11.15
C ILE A 81 -8.29 -4.30 -10.60
N VAL A 82 -8.30 -5.35 -9.78
CA VAL A 82 -7.10 -5.89 -9.14
C VAL A 82 -6.95 -7.38 -9.44
N GLY A 83 -5.82 -7.75 -10.01
CA GLY A 83 -5.49 -9.13 -10.35
C GLY A 83 -4.78 -9.91 -9.23
N GLY A 84 -4.56 -11.18 -9.51
CA GLY A 84 -3.68 -12.05 -8.72
C GLY A 84 -4.38 -12.91 -7.68
N TYR A 85 -5.71 -12.87 -7.58
CA TYR A 85 -6.44 -13.58 -6.53
C TYR A 85 -6.52 -15.10 -6.76
N ASN A 86 -6.60 -15.87 -5.68
CA ASN A 86 -6.97 -17.28 -5.77
C ASN A 86 -8.49 -17.44 -6.05
N ALA A 87 -8.96 -18.66 -6.31
CA ALA A 87 -10.33 -18.95 -6.75
C ALA A 87 -11.47 -18.44 -5.85
N ASN A 88 -11.19 -18.06 -4.61
CA ASN A 88 -12.17 -17.51 -3.66
C ASN A 88 -11.86 -16.07 -3.21
N CYS A 89 -10.90 -15.40 -3.86
CA CYS A 89 -10.42 -14.06 -3.53
C CYS A 89 -10.07 -13.83 -2.05
N THR A 90 -9.55 -14.85 -1.38
CA THR A 90 -9.08 -14.75 0.01
C THR A 90 -7.59 -14.48 0.13
N SER A 91 -6.84 -14.75 -0.95
CA SER A 91 -5.41 -14.51 -1.05
C SER A 91 -5.04 -14.02 -2.44
N ARG A 92 -3.92 -13.29 -2.57
CA ARG A 92 -3.43 -12.83 -3.86
C ARG A 92 -1.92 -12.87 -3.99
N SER A 93 -1.46 -12.86 -5.24
CA SER A 93 -0.07 -12.58 -5.62
C SER A 93 -0.05 -11.30 -6.46
N ALA A 94 0.83 -10.37 -6.16
CA ALA A 94 0.90 -9.08 -6.86
C ALA A 94 1.51 -9.14 -8.27
N ASN A 95 1.91 -10.32 -8.74
CA ASN A 95 2.51 -10.49 -10.06
C ASN A 95 1.44 -10.36 -11.17
N PRO A 96 1.49 -9.31 -12.02
CA PRO A 96 0.51 -9.08 -13.07
C PRO A 96 0.51 -10.15 -14.16
N ALA A 97 1.59 -10.94 -14.32
CA ALA A 97 1.63 -12.02 -15.29
C ALA A 97 0.63 -13.16 -14.97
N LEU A 98 0.09 -13.20 -13.75
CA LEU A 98 -0.87 -14.22 -13.32
C LEU A 98 -2.32 -13.87 -13.67
N THR A 99 -2.60 -12.63 -14.09
CA THR A 99 -3.96 -12.18 -14.45
C THR A 99 -3.91 -11.37 -15.73
N VAL A 100 -4.36 -11.98 -16.82
CA VAL A 100 -4.23 -11.43 -18.17
C VAL A 100 -5.59 -11.03 -18.73
N LEU A 101 -5.76 -9.76 -19.05
CA LEU A 101 -6.88 -9.20 -19.81
C LEU A 101 -6.44 -9.12 -21.28
N PHE A 102 -7.03 -9.95 -22.14
CA PHE A 102 -6.60 -10.05 -23.53
C PHE A 102 -7.76 -9.84 -24.51
N GLY A 103 -7.41 -9.40 -25.71
CA GLY A 103 -8.32 -9.35 -26.85
C GLY A 103 -7.65 -9.89 -28.11
N ASP A 104 -7.89 -9.20 -29.22
CA ASP A 104 -7.22 -9.42 -30.49
C ASP A 104 -6.88 -8.09 -31.19
N ALA A 105 -6.33 -8.19 -32.40
CA ALA A 105 -5.88 -7.06 -33.19
C ALA A 105 -7.01 -6.06 -33.59
N ASP A 106 -8.26 -6.37 -33.29
CA ASP A 106 -9.42 -5.50 -33.51
C ASP A 106 -10.09 -5.04 -32.20
N THR A 107 -9.60 -5.50 -31.04
CA THR A 107 -10.22 -5.21 -29.74
C THR A 107 -9.73 -3.89 -29.17
N ASP A 108 -10.65 -2.96 -28.94
CA ASP A 108 -10.39 -1.70 -28.25
C ASP A 108 -11.01 -1.70 -26.85
N ILE A 109 -10.23 -1.35 -25.82
CA ILE A 109 -10.78 -1.06 -24.50
C ILE A 109 -11.15 0.42 -24.42
N LEU A 110 -12.38 0.72 -23.97
CA LEU A 110 -12.87 2.09 -23.86
C LEU A 110 -13.65 2.30 -22.55
N ILE A 111 -13.14 3.21 -21.71
CA ILE A 111 -13.79 3.64 -20.46
C ILE A 111 -14.06 5.14 -20.55
N ARG A 112 -15.29 5.58 -20.27
CA ARG A 112 -15.74 6.97 -20.45
C ARG A 112 -16.35 7.58 -19.17
N ASN A 113 -16.79 8.84 -19.27
CA ASN A 113 -17.65 9.60 -18.34
C ASN A 113 -17.02 10.28 -17.13
N GLY A 114 -15.70 10.37 -17.07
CA GLY A 114 -15.09 11.07 -15.94
C GLY A 114 -15.30 10.31 -14.65
N ILE A 115 -14.58 9.22 -14.51
CA ILE A 115 -14.55 8.42 -13.28
C ILE A 115 -13.09 8.16 -12.91
N ASP A 116 -12.83 7.88 -11.64
CA ASP A 116 -11.51 7.37 -11.26
C ASP A 116 -11.38 5.92 -11.73
N VAL A 117 -10.25 5.61 -12.34
CA VAL A 117 -9.93 4.27 -12.82
C VAL A 117 -8.63 3.80 -12.19
N GLU A 118 -8.67 2.62 -11.58
CA GLU A 118 -7.50 1.98 -10.99
C GLU A 118 -7.30 0.57 -11.55
N PHE A 119 -6.09 0.30 -12.02
CA PHE A 119 -5.63 -1.04 -12.39
C PHE A 119 -4.46 -1.45 -11.51
N GLU A 120 -4.54 -2.65 -10.94
CA GLU A 120 -3.47 -3.19 -10.12
C GLU A 120 -3.18 -4.66 -10.45
N SER A 121 -1.90 -5.02 -10.62
CA SER A 121 -1.46 -6.42 -10.76
C SER A 121 -2.18 -7.17 -11.88
N VAL A 122 -2.34 -6.53 -13.04
CA VAL A 122 -2.92 -7.10 -14.27
C VAL A 122 -2.01 -6.90 -15.48
N THR A 123 -2.09 -7.83 -16.43
CA THR A 123 -1.47 -7.71 -17.75
C THR A 123 -2.54 -7.44 -18.79
N PHE A 124 -2.33 -6.46 -19.66
CA PHE A 124 -3.06 -6.26 -20.90
C PHE A 124 -2.23 -6.79 -22.07
N GLU A 125 -2.87 -7.56 -22.94
CA GLU A 125 -2.17 -8.23 -24.04
C GLU A 125 -3.01 -8.31 -25.31
N SER A 126 -2.37 -8.15 -26.46
CA SER A 126 -2.98 -8.35 -27.78
C SER A 126 -4.22 -7.49 -28.04
N LEU A 127 -4.32 -6.30 -27.45
CA LEU A 127 -5.37 -5.32 -27.73
C LEU A 127 -4.93 -4.42 -28.89
N ARG A 128 -5.88 -3.95 -29.70
CA ARG A 128 -5.60 -2.93 -30.72
C ARG A 128 -5.35 -1.56 -30.13
N TYR A 129 -6.10 -1.19 -29.09
CA TYR A 129 -6.02 0.13 -28.48
C TYR A 129 -6.68 0.13 -27.09
N MET A 130 -6.26 1.03 -26.22
CA MET A 130 -6.95 1.32 -24.96
C MET A 130 -7.14 2.82 -24.82
N SER A 131 -8.36 3.24 -24.50
CA SER A 131 -8.67 4.63 -24.20
C SER A 131 -9.45 4.75 -22.90
N ILE A 132 -8.98 5.65 -22.05
CA ILE A 132 -9.63 6.03 -20.81
C ILE A 132 -9.91 7.53 -20.93
N ASP A 133 -11.16 7.85 -21.24
CA ASP A 133 -11.61 9.22 -21.48
C ASP A 133 -12.45 9.70 -20.29
N ALA A 134 -11.83 10.51 -19.44
CA ALA A 134 -12.50 11.09 -18.29
C ALA A 134 -13.30 12.36 -18.62
N ASN A 135 -13.42 12.76 -19.89
CA ASN A 135 -14.20 13.94 -20.23
C ASN A 135 -15.70 13.63 -20.23
N GLN A 136 -16.45 14.33 -19.38
CA GLN A 136 -17.82 14.69 -19.73
C GLN A 136 -17.79 16.02 -20.48
N PHE A 137 -18.37 16.08 -21.68
CA PHE A 137 -18.55 17.34 -22.40
C PHE A 137 -19.23 18.38 -21.50
N GLY A 138 -18.45 19.33 -20.96
CA GLY A 138 -18.95 20.46 -20.17
C GLY A 138 -18.93 20.33 -18.65
N SER A 139 -18.30 19.31 -18.05
CA SER A 139 -18.13 19.22 -16.60
C SER A 139 -16.67 19.52 -16.18
N PRO A 140 -16.43 20.36 -15.15
CA PRO A 140 -15.10 20.60 -14.58
C PRO A 140 -14.67 19.50 -13.60
N ALA A 141 -15.18 18.28 -13.75
CA ALA A 141 -14.87 17.21 -12.82
C ALA A 141 -13.45 16.67 -13.10
N GLU A 142 -12.59 16.76 -12.10
CA GLU A 142 -11.23 16.22 -12.10
C GLU A 142 -11.26 14.73 -11.78
N HIS A 143 -10.53 13.93 -12.55
CA HIS A 143 -10.53 12.48 -12.48
C HIS A 143 -9.13 11.92 -12.62
N SER A 144 -8.92 10.75 -12.03
CA SER A 144 -7.61 10.12 -11.96
C SER A 144 -7.54 8.75 -12.62
N LEU A 145 -6.42 8.50 -13.31
CA LEU A 145 -5.99 7.15 -13.64
C LEU A 145 -4.84 6.75 -12.71
N ARG A 146 -4.96 5.58 -12.08
CA ARG A 146 -3.87 4.94 -11.36
C ARG A 146 -3.59 3.55 -11.94
N MET A 147 -2.35 3.32 -12.37
CA MET A 147 -1.87 2.00 -12.76
C MET A 147 -0.70 1.62 -11.84
N THR A 148 -0.86 0.53 -11.10
CA THR A 148 0.16 0.02 -10.19
C THR A 148 0.49 -1.43 -10.53
N ARG A 149 1.76 -1.73 -10.84
CA ARG A 149 2.18 -3.08 -11.27
C ARG A 149 1.34 -3.61 -12.45
N VAL A 150 1.27 -2.83 -13.52
CA VAL A 150 0.52 -3.18 -14.72
C VAL A 150 1.50 -3.47 -15.86
N MET A 151 1.22 -4.51 -16.63
CA MET A 151 1.97 -4.82 -17.85
C MET A 151 1.08 -4.60 -19.07
N ALA A 152 1.58 -3.91 -20.11
CA ALA A 152 0.95 -3.82 -21.41
C ALA A 152 1.94 -4.36 -22.45
N ARG A 153 1.62 -5.51 -23.04
CA ARG A 153 2.55 -6.27 -23.88
C ARG A 153 1.94 -6.52 -25.25
N ASN A 154 2.71 -6.22 -26.30
CA ASN A 154 2.35 -6.54 -27.69
C ASN A 154 0.92 -6.08 -28.05
N MET A 155 0.55 -4.88 -27.60
CA MET A 155 -0.74 -4.26 -27.83
C MET A 155 -0.56 -2.86 -28.40
N GLY A 156 -1.61 -2.27 -28.96
CA GLY A 156 -1.52 -0.89 -29.43
C GLY A 156 -1.47 0.15 -28.30
N PRO A 157 -1.50 1.44 -28.66
CA PRO A 157 -1.35 2.55 -27.73
C PRO A 157 -2.36 2.56 -26.59
N ILE A 158 -1.93 3.10 -25.45
CA ILE A 158 -2.82 3.50 -24.37
C ILE A 158 -2.96 5.03 -24.40
N SER A 159 -4.19 5.53 -24.49
CA SER A 159 -4.49 6.96 -24.47
C SER A 159 -5.36 7.30 -23.27
N VAL A 160 -4.94 8.29 -22.50
CA VAL A 160 -5.56 8.66 -21.25
C VAL A 160 -5.85 10.14 -21.26
N ILE A 161 -7.12 10.46 -21.03
CA ILE A 161 -7.57 11.82 -20.81
C ILE A 161 -8.09 11.93 -19.38
N ALA A 162 -7.25 12.46 -18.49
CA ALA A 162 -7.51 12.60 -17.05
C ALA A 162 -6.69 13.78 -16.48
N SER A 163 -7.16 14.40 -15.40
CA SER A 163 -6.43 15.50 -14.75
C SER A 163 -5.27 15.00 -13.90
N GLU A 164 -5.38 13.82 -13.28
CA GLU A 164 -4.27 13.12 -12.63
C GLU A 164 -3.98 11.77 -13.31
N VAL A 165 -2.73 11.55 -13.70
CA VAL A 165 -2.26 10.24 -14.20
C VAL A 165 -1.11 9.77 -13.32
N SER A 166 -1.23 8.57 -12.75
CA SER A 166 -0.20 7.96 -11.91
C SER A 166 0.13 6.55 -12.41
N LEU A 167 1.36 6.40 -12.89
CA LEU A 167 1.94 5.13 -13.30
C LEU A 167 3.05 4.76 -12.31
N ASN A 168 2.87 3.67 -11.58
CA ASN A 168 3.85 3.17 -10.64
C ASN A 168 4.13 1.69 -10.96
N GLN A 169 5.37 1.36 -11.31
CA GLN A 169 5.72 0.01 -11.75
C GLN A 169 4.91 -0.49 -12.94
N VAL A 170 4.74 0.37 -13.95
CA VAL A 170 4.05 0.00 -15.19
C VAL A 170 5.09 -0.39 -16.24
N ALA A 171 4.88 -1.50 -16.94
CA ALA A 171 5.74 -1.97 -18.02
C ALA A 171 4.96 -1.99 -19.35
N ILE A 172 5.30 -1.08 -20.26
CA ILE A 172 4.71 -0.99 -21.60
C ILE A 172 5.78 -1.37 -22.62
N THR A 173 5.60 -2.52 -23.25
CA THR A 173 6.62 -3.15 -24.09
C THR A 173 6.06 -3.67 -25.40
N GLY A 174 6.79 -3.47 -26.49
CA GLY A 174 6.39 -3.99 -27.80
C GLY A 174 5.09 -3.36 -28.32
N SER A 175 4.80 -2.11 -27.95
CA SER A 175 3.57 -1.46 -28.41
C SER A 175 3.54 -1.31 -29.93
N ILE A 176 2.39 -1.61 -30.53
CA ILE A 176 2.19 -1.62 -31.99
C ILE A 176 1.50 -0.30 -32.40
N PRO A 177 2.18 0.62 -33.11
CA PRO A 177 1.57 1.90 -33.47
C PRO A 177 0.33 1.76 -34.35
N LEU A 178 -0.61 2.67 -34.19
CA LEU A 178 -1.76 2.78 -35.07
C LEU A 178 -1.35 3.43 -36.42
N PRO A 179 -2.05 3.15 -37.53
CA PRO A 179 -1.80 3.82 -38.79
C PRO A 179 -1.99 5.35 -38.66
N PRO A 180 -1.19 6.18 -39.36
CA PRO A 180 -1.38 7.63 -39.40
C PRO A 180 -2.82 8.00 -39.81
N PRO A 181 -3.42 9.07 -39.24
CA PRO A 181 -2.77 10.17 -38.52
C PRO A 181 -2.72 10.03 -36.97
N ALA A 182 -2.90 8.83 -36.43
CA ALA A 182 -2.90 8.62 -34.98
C ALA A 182 -1.55 8.98 -34.32
N ASN A 183 -1.58 9.37 -33.04
CA ASN A 183 -0.37 9.56 -32.23
C ASN A 183 0.30 8.19 -31.99
N ASN A 184 1.60 8.08 -32.29
CA ASN A 184 2.35 6.83 -32.21
C ASN A 184 3.01 6.62 -30.83
N CYS A 185 2.45 7.21 -29.78
CA CYS A 185 2.94 7.05 -28.42
C CYS A 185 2.47 5.71 -27.87
N ALA A 186 3.35 4.94 -27.24
CA ALA A 186 2.95 3.73 -26.54
C ALA A 186 2.00 4.07 -25.37
N PHE A 187 2.24 5.22 -24.72
CA PHE A 187 1.33 5.82 -23.77
C PHE A 187 1.20 7.32 -23.99
N LEU A 188 -0.03 7.82 -24.06
CA LEU A 188 -0.37 9.23 -24.16
C LEU A 188 -1.16 9.67 -22.92
N ALA A 189 -0.57 10.57 -22.12
CA ALA A 189 -1.28 11.33 -21.10
C ALA A 189 -1.63 12.71 -21.65
N PHE A 190 -2.91 12.99 -21.84
CA PHE A 190 -3.37 14.20 -22.50
C PHE A 190 -4.69 14.71 -21.91
N ALA A 191 -4.77 15.95 -21.44
CA ALA A 191 -6.06 16.49 -20.97
C ALA A 191 -6.24 17.99 -21.27
N PHE A 192 -7.49 18.46 -21.19
CA PHE A 192 -7.82 19.88 -21.32
C PHE A 192 -7.22 20.70 -20.17
N ASP A 193 -7.33 20.18 -18.94
CA ASP A 193 -6.75 20.73 -17.72
C ASP A 193 -5.98 19.57 -17.02
N LEU A 194 -4.75 19.33 -17.47
CA LEU A 194 -3.87 18.30 -16.89
C LEU A 194 -3.25 18.88 -15.61
N ASP A 195 -3.49 18.31 -14.43
CA ASP A 195 -2.92 18.80 -13.17
C ASP A 195 -1.57 18.15 -12.84
N VAL A 196 -1.52 16.82 -12.94
CA VAL A 196 -0.29 16.08 -12.62
C VAL A 196 -0.18 14.76 -13.35
N VAL A 197 1.02 14.49 -13.88
CA VAL A 197 1.42 13.18 -14.38
C VAL A 197 2.58 12.67 -13.55
N LYS A 198 2.44 11.51 -12.93
CA LYS A 198 3.49 10.84 -12.16
C LYS A 198 3.84 9.52 -12.83
N VAL A 199 5.09 9.36 -13.22
CA VAL A 199 5.61 8.11 -13.79
C VAL A 199 6.81 7.70 -12.96
N GLU A 200 6.64 6.64 -12.18
CA GLU A 200 7.59 6.21 -11.17
C GLU A 200 7.93 4.73 -11.38
N SER A 201 9.22 4.41 -11.33
CA SER A 201 9.70 3.02 -11.39
C SER A 201 9.09 2.24 -12.57
N SER A 202 8.90 2.87 -13.72
CA SER A 202 8.16 2.30 -14.86
C SER A 202 9.09 2.03 -16.04
N LEU A 203 8.64 1.19 -16.99
CA LEU A 203 9.38 0.76 -18.17
C LEU A 203 8.59 1.03 -19.44
N PHE A 204 9.22 1.68 -20.40
CA PHE A 204 8.72 1.88 -21.76
C PHE A 204 9.81 1.41 -22.72
N ALA A 205 9.68 0.18 -23.23
CA ALA A 205 10.77 -0.41 -24.00
C ALA A 205 10.35 -1.15 -25.27
N ASP A 206 11.21 -1.07 -26.28
CA ASP A 206 11.04 -1.70 -27.59
C ASP A 206 9.66 -1.43 -28.23
N ASN A 207 9.10 -0.23 -28.02
CA ASN A 207 7.83 0.17 -28.62
C ASN A 207 8.05 0.60 -30.08
N GLY A 208 7.10 0.30 -30.97
CA GLY A 208 7.20 0.60 -32.40
C GLY A 208 7.11 2.09 -32.74
N GLY A 209 6.85 2.97 -31.76
CA GLY A 209 6.76 4.41 -31.90
C GLY A 209 7.45 5.14 -30.74
N ASP A 210 6.89 6.28 -30.32
CA ASP A 210 7.38 7.02 -29.15
C ASP A 210 7.02 6.28 -27.85
N GLY A 211 7.80 6.45 -26.79
CA GLY A 211 7.54 5.81 -25.48
C GLY A 211 6.39 6.47 -24.73
N LEU A 212 6.71 7.55 -24.01
CA LEU A 212 5.75 8.34 -23.24
C LEU A 212 5.53 9.70 -23.90
N CYS A 213 4.27 10.05 -24.13
CA CYS A 213 3.87 11.38 -24.54
C CYS A 213 3.02 12.05 -23.46
N VAL A 214 3.38 13.28 -23.10
CA VAL A 214 2.66 14.07 -22.09
C VAL A 214 2.32 15.44 -22.68
N GLY A 215 1.07 15.88 -22.54
CA GLY A 215 0.65 17.13 -23.16
C GLY A 215 -0.77 17.59 -22.84
N HIS A 216 -1.16 18.68 -23.49
CA HIS A 216 -2.49 19.31 -23.38
C HIS A 216 -2.88 20.01 -24.68
N ASP A 217 -4.13 20.48 -24.75
CA ASP A 217 -4.62 21.25 -25.90
C ASP A 217 -4.03 22.67 -25.98
N PRO A 218 -3.78 23.19 -27.19
CA PRO A 218 -3.24 24.54 -27.40
C PRO A 218 -3.99 25.65 -26.65
N GLY A 219 -3.25 26.54 -25.98
CA GLY A 219 -3.79 27.75 -25.33
C GLY A 219 -4.37 27.56 -23.92
N ARG A 220 -4.14 26.41 -23.28
CA ARG A 220 -4.43 26.17 -21.85
C ARG A 220 -3.13 25.92 -21.08
N GLY A 221 -3.16 26.15 -19.77
CA GLY A 221 -2.00 25.90 -18.92
C GLY A 221 -1.89 24.42 -18.58
N TRP A 222 -0.68 23.88 -18.64
CA TRP A 222 -0.40 22.51 -18.24
C TRP A 222 -0.02 22.41 -16.74
N GLY A 223 -0.24 21.24 -16.15
CA GLY A 223 0.20 20.88 -14.80
C GLY A 223 1.54 20.13 -14.81
N ASN A 224 1.98 19.63 -13.66
CA ASN A 224 3.36 19.12 -13.52
C ASN A 224 3.51 17.66 -13.97
N ALA A 225 4.57 17.34 -14.71
CA ALA A 225 4.93 15.94 -14.99
C ALA A 225 6.19 15.53 -14.24
N PHE A 226 6.06 14.55 -13.34
CA PHE A 226 7.11 14.00 -12.51
C PHE A 226 7.50 12.60 -13.01
N VAL A 227 8.70 12.47 -13.57
CA VAL A 227 9.21 11.18 -14.05
C VAL A 227 10.42 10.79 -13.22
N TYR A 228 10.27 9.73 -12.43
CA TYR A 228 11.28 9.24 -11.49
C TYR A 228 11.61 7.77 -11.73
N ASN A 229 12.88 7.42 -11.54
CA ASN A 229 13.34 6.03 -11.46
C ASN A 229 12.89 5.14 -12.62
N SER A 230 12.59 5.70 -13.79
CA SER A 230 11.96 4.96 -14.88
C SER A 230 12.96 4.68 -15.99
N ILE A 231 12.72 3.61 -16.74
CA ILE A 231 13.53 3.18 -17.87
C ILE A 231 12.74 3.40 -19.16
N PHE A 232 13.34 4.10 -20.10
CA PHE A 232 12.83 4.25 -21.45
C PHE A 232 13.94 3.83 -22.43
N TRP A 233 13.73 2.77 -23.20
CA TRP A 233 14.81 2.22 -24.01
C TRP A 233 14.32 1.39 -25.18
N GLY A 234 14.92 1.55 -26.36
CA GLY A 234 14.61 0.78 -27.56
C GLY A 234 13.34 1.22 -28.26
N ASN A 235 12.73 2.34 -27.86
CA ASN A 235 11.57 2.91 -28.56
C ASN A 235 12.01 3.36 -29.96
N ALA A 236 11.22 3.03 -31.00
CA ALA A 236 11.57 3.34 -32.38
C ALA A 236 11.53 4.86 -32.68
N GLY A 237 10.72 5.60 -31.92
CA GLY A 237 10.67 7.06 -31.90
C GLY A 237 11.55 7.65 -30.79
N TYR A 238 11.02 8.65 -30.09
CA TYR A 238 11.63 9.25 -28.90
C TYR A 238 11.13 8.54 -27.63
N ASP A 239 11.96 8.50 -26.59
CA ASP A 239 11.55 7.90 -25.32
C ASP A 239 10.49 8.72 -24.59
N ILE A 240 10.67 10.05 -24.59
CA ILE A 240 9.74 11.00 -23.98
C ILE A 240 9.50 12.16 -24.94
N VAL A 241 8.22 12.46 -25.18
CA VAL A 241 7.75 13.55 -26.03
C VAL A 241 6.85 14.47 -25.23
N SER A 242 7.03 15.79 -25.36
CA SER A 242 6.04 16.77 -24.90
C SER A 242 5.12 17.16 -26.05
N VAL A 243 3.81 17.17 -25.80
CA VAL A 243 2.79 17.56 -26.77
C VAL A 243 2.11 18.84 -26.26
N THR A 244 2.75 19.98 -26.49
CA THR A 244 2.33 21.29 -25.97
C THR A 244 2.69 22.41 -26.97
N ASP A 245 1.97 23.53 -26.92
CA ASP A 245 2.28 24.76 -27.64
C ASP A 245 2.93 25.84 -26.75
N GLU A 246 3.29 25.49 -25.51
CA GLU A 246 3.88 26.41 -24.55
C GLU A 246 5.34 26.80 -24.90
N SER A 247 5.88 27.76 -24.14
CA SER A 247 7.26 28.26 -24.31
C SER A 247 8.30 27.62 -23.39
N SER A 248 7.85 26.87 -22.37
CA SER A 248 8.63 25.96 -21.52
C SER A 248 7.78 24.75 -21.12
N SER A 249 8.40 23.67 -20.64
CA SER A 249 7.67 22.54 -20.02
C SER A 249 8.18 22.32 -18.59
N ASP A 250 7.33 22.10 -17.60
CA ASP A 250 7.73 21.69 -16.23
C ASP A 250 7.77 20.15 -16.08
N ILE A 251 8.23 19.46 -17.13
CA ILE A 251 8.54 18.02 -17.05
C ILE A 251 9.81 17.86 -16.22
N LEU A 252 9.69 17.27 -15.04
CA LEU A 252 10.81 17.01 -14.14
C LEU A 252 11.30 15.56 -14.31
N LEU A 253 12.54 15.43 -14.78
CA LEU A 253 13.20 14.12 -14.95
C LEU A 253 14.24 13.89 -13.83
N ARG A 254 14.05 12.85 -13.02
CA ARG A 254 14.97 12.47 -11.94
C ARG A 254 15.31 10.97 -11.96
N ALA A 255 16.59 10.64 -11.92
CA ALA A 255 17.07 9.25 -11.83
C ALA A 255 16.45 8.31 -12.88
N ASN A 256 16.15 8.80 -14.09
CA ASN A 256 15.66 7.97 -15.19
C ASN A 256 16.80 7.39 -16.01
N LEU A 257 16.59 6.29 -16.72
CA LEU A 257 17.52 5.80 -17.72
C LEU A 257 16.83 5.91 -19.08
N LEU A 258 17.40 6.69 -20.01
CA LEU A 258 16.80 6.96 -21.32
C LEU A 258 17.84 7.13 -22.44
N GLN A 259 17.43 7.03 -23.70
CA GLN A 259 18.21 7.29 -24.91
C GLN A 259 17.99 8.69 -25.47
N THR A 260 16.74 9.04 -25.80
CA THR A 260 16.40 10.22 -26.59
C THR A 260 15.13 10.89 -26.09
N THR A 261 15.06 12.21 -26.14
CA THR A 261 13.83 12.95 -25.83
C THR A 261 13.51 13.94 -26.94
N ASN A 262 12.22 14.22 -27.12
CA ASN A 262 11.71 15.34 -27.89
C ASN A 262 10.80 16.17 -26.99
N ILE A 263 11.42 16.73 -25.94
CA ILE A 263 10.75 17.64 -25.02
C ILE A 263 10.99 19.06 -25.54
N VAL A 264 10.02 19.56 -26.29
CA VAL A 264 10.00 20.88 -26.88
C VAL A 264 8.71 21.58 -26.45
N PRO A 265 8.81 22.74 -25.80
CA PRO A 265 10.03 23.43 -25.34
C PRO A 265 10.76 22.70 -24.20
N ALA A 266 12.05 23.01 -23.99
CA ALA A 266 12.90 22.31 -23.03
C ALA A 266 12.37 22.42 -21.57
N PRO A 267 12.70 21.43 -20.71
CA PRO A 267 12.32 21.46 -19.30
C PRO A 267 12.78 22.71 -18.54
N THR A 268 11.93 23.25 -17.67
CA THR A 268 12.27 24.38 -16.78
C THR A 268 13.37 24.02 -15.78
N SER A 269 13.44 22.74 -15.38
CA SER A 269 14.53 22.19 -14.58
C SER A 269 15.32 21.15 -15.37
N PRO A 270 16.67 21.22 -15.41
CA PRO A 270 17.45 20.22 -16.12
C PRO A 270 17.28 18.83 -15.49
N PRO A 271 17.33 17.75 -16.30
CA PRO A 271 17.34 16.38 -15.78
C PRO A 271 18.48 16.16 -14.78
N SER A 272 18.25 15.36 -13.75
CA SER A 272 19.23 15.13 -12.69
C SER A 272 19.26 13.67 -12.26
N GLY A 273 20.46 13.10 -12.16
CA GLY A 273 20.63 11.66 -11.98
C GLY A 273 20.17 10.83 -13.17
N THR A 274 19.61 11.44 -14.22
CA THR A 274 19.21 10.76 -15.45
C THR A 274 20.44 10.25 -16.18
N LEU A 275 20.42 8.97 -16.56
CA LEU A 275 21.51 8.29 -17.24
C LEU A 275 21.15 8.04 -18.70
N THR A 276 22.17 8.07 -19.55
CA THR A 276 22.08 7.67 -20.96
C THR A 276 23.02 6.50 -21.19
N ALA A 277 22.54 5.29 -20.88
CA ALA A 277 23.31 4.06 -20.95
C ALA A 277 22.37 2.87 -21.19
N ASN A 278 22.85 1.82 -21.86
CA ASN A 278 22.04 0.61 -22.09
C ASN A 278 21.60 -0.02 -20.76
N PRO A 279 20.30 -0.31 -20.54
CA PRO A 279 19.79 -0.96 -19.34
C PRO A 279 20.36 -2.36 -19.10
N GLN A 280 20.90 -3.01 -20.12
CA GLN A 280 21.42 -4.38 -20.06
C GLN A 280 20.37 -5.35 -19.49
N PHE A 281 19.20 -5.39 -20.14
CA PHE A 281 18.16 -6.37 -19.84
C PHE A 281 18.68 -7.80 -20.03
N VAL A 282 18.09 -8.76 -19.30
CA VAL A 282 18.45 -10.18 -19.36
C VAL A 282 18.24 -10.74 -20.78
N ASP A 283 17.06 -10.53 -21.37
CA ASP A 283 16.76 -10.93 -22.75
C ASP A 283 15.58 -10.10 -23.30
N ALA A 284 15.84 -8.85 -23.66
CA ALA A 284 14.81 -7.97 -24.24
C ALA A 284 14.18 -8.53 -25.52
N ALA A 285 14.97 -9.21 -26.37
CA ALA A 285 14.47 -9.80 -27.60
C ALA A 285 13.48 -10.95 -27.35
N GLY A 286 13.64 -11.67 -26.22
CA GLY A 286 12.69 -12.65 -25.71
C GLY A 286 11.56 -12.07 -24.84
N GLY A 287 11.50 -10.74 -24.66
CA GLY A 287 10.52 -10.06 -23.81
C GLY A 287 10.85 -10.07 -22.30
N ASP A 288 12.07 -10.44 -21.93
CA ASP A 288 12.56 -10.43 -20.55
C ASP A 288 13.34 -9.15 -20.24
N TYR A 289 12.60 -8.16 -19.74
CA TYR A 289 13.09 -6.84 -19.39
C TYR A 289 13.62 -6.71 -17.95
N ARG A 290 13.87 -7.83 -17.27
CA ARG A 290 14.56 -7.79 -15.96
C ARG A 290 15.98 -7.26 -16.14
N LEU A 291 16.51 -6.61 -15.11
CA LEU A 291 17.87 -6.05 -15.14
C LEU A 291 18.93 -7.15 -14.98
N GLY A 292 19.97 -7.12 -15.80
CA GLY A 292 21.16 -7.94 -15.60
C GLY A 292 22.04 -7.44 -14.45
N ASP A 293 22.99 -8.25 -14.02
CA ASP A 293 23.85 -7.99 -12.85
C ASP A 293 24.74 -6.74 -12.98
N PHE A 294 25.06 -6.34 -14.21
CA PHE A 294 25.90 -5.17 -14.51
C PHE A 294 25.12 -3.96 -14.99
N SER A 295 23.78 -4.02 -14.89
CA SER A 295 22.93 -2.94 -15.34
C SER A 295 23.29 -1.62 -14.66
N PRO A 296 23.41 -0.51 -15.41
CA PRO A 296 23.54 0.82 -14.82
C PRO A 296 22.25 1.29 -14.12
N ALA A 297 21.12 0.61 -14.34
CA ALA A 297 19.87 0.86 -13.62
C ALA A 297 19.86 0.24 -12.21
N LYS A 298 20.77 -0.70 -11.92
CA LYS A 298 20.87 -1.37 -10.63
C LYS A 298 21.40 -0.43 -9.55
N ASP A 299 20.80 -0.45 -8.35
CA ASP A 299 21.17 0.29 -7.14
C ASP A 299 21.35 1.82 -7.39
N SER A 300 20.70 2.38 -8.41
CA SER A 300 20.96 3.74 -8.90
C SER A 300 19.73 4.65 -8.93
N GLY A 301 18.62 4.17 -8.38
CA GLY A 301 17.37 4.90 -8.23
C GLY A 301 17.41 5.94 -7.10
N TYR A 302 16.49 6.89 -7.19
CA TYR A 302 16.22 7.91 -6.18
C TYR A 302 15.22 7.40 -5.15
N ILE A 303 15.60 7.43 -3.88
CA ILE A 303 14.86 6.79 -2.78
C ILE A 303 13.70 7.62 -2.19
N LEU A 304 13.47 8.85 -2.67
CA LEU A 304 12.39 9.72 -2.17
C LEU A 304 11.45 10.23 -3.29
N PRO A 305 10.93 9.35 -4.18
CA PRO A 305 10.02 9.81 -5.22
C PRO A 305 8.71 10.35 -4.60
N PRO A 306 7.98 11.23 -5.32
CA PRO A 306 6.76 11.87 -4.81
C PRO A 306 5.72 10.95 -4.18
N SER A 307 5.52 9.73 -4.69
CA SER A 307 4.55 8.77 -4.12
C SER A 307 5.13 7.84 -3.05
N GLY A 308 6.41 8.01 -2.68
CA GLY A 308 7.13 7.08 -1.81
C GLY A 308 7.60 5.82 -2.54
N LEU A 309 8.37 4.98 -1.85
CA LEU A 309 8.89 3.74 -2.43
C LEU A 309 7.88 2.59 -2.28
N PRO A 310 7.57 1.87 -3.38
CA PRO A 310 6.82 0.62 -3.26
C PRO A 310 7.64 -0.39 -2.48
N SER A 311 6.97 -1.29 -1.76
CA SER A 311 7.63 -2.30 -0.92
C SER A 311 7.95 -3.60 -1.67
N ILE A 312 7.32 -3.80 -2.83
CA ILE A 312 7.59 -4.88 -3.79
C ILE A 312 7.78 -4.33 -5.20
N ASP A 313 8.47 -5.07 -6.07
CA ASP A 313 8.62 -4.84 -7.50
C ASP A 313 7.40 -5.35 -8.30
N ILE A 314 7.41 -5.15 -9.62
CA ILE A 314 6.33 -5.59 -10.49
C ILE A 314 6.08 -7.10 -10.46
N GLN A 315 7.06 -7.92 -10.08
CA GLN A 315 6.89 -9.37 -9.98
C GLN A 315 6.36 -9.82 -8.62
N GLY A 316 6.10 -8.88 -7.71
CA GLY A 316 5.71 -9.18 -6.33
C GLY A 316 6.87 -9.56 -5.43
N LEU A 317 8.11 -9.27 -5.82
CA LEU A 317 9.33 -9.55 -5.04
C LEU A 317 9.77 -8.28 -4.30
N PRO A 318 10.60 -8.31 -3.25
CA PRO A 318 10.98 -7.08 -2.54
C PRO A 318 11.57 -6.01 -3.47
N ARG A 319 11.16 -4.75 -3.24
CA ARG A 319 11.52 -3.63 -4.12
C ARG A 319 12.89 -3.02 -3.89
N ILE A 320 13.51 -3.26 -2.75
CA ILE A 320 14.86 -2.78 -2.48
C ILE A 320 15.65 -3.99 -2.05
N ILE A 321 16.55 -4.42 -2.94
CA ILE A 321 17.46 -5.52 -2.69
C ILE A 321 18.86 -4.99 -2.89
N GLY A 322 19.50 -4.56 -1.81
CA GLY A 322 20.88 -4.12 -1.89
C GLY A 322 21.22 -2.77 -1.31
N ALA A 323 22.10 -2.07 -2.02
CA ALA A 323 22.61 -0.77 -1.63
C ALA A 323 21.64 0.35 -2.01
N GLY A 324 20.69 0.11 -2.91
CA GLY A 324 19.69 1.09 -3.30
C GLY A 324 18.55 0.49 -4.10
N LEU A 325 17.68 1.38 -4.56
CA LEU A 325 16.55 1.07 -5.44
C LEU A 325 17.03 0.88 -6.88
N ASP A 326 16.51 -0.11 -7.61
CA ASP A 326 16.72 -0.19 -9.05
C ASP A 326 15.77 0.73 -9.83
N ARG A 327 16.22 1.25 -10.97
CA ARG A 327 15.34 1.95 -11.91
C ARG A 327 14.49 0.95 -12.69
N GLY A 328 13.31 1.38 -13.12
CA GLY A 328 12.32 0.55 -13.81
C GLY A 328 11.47 -0.27 -12.85
N PRO A 329 10.56 -1.10 -13.35
CA PRO A 329 9.55 -1.77 -12.54
C PRO A 329 10.05 -3.05 -11.88
N PHE A 330 11.17 -3.58 -12.36
CA PHE A 330 11.83 -4.77 -11.84
C PHE A 330 12.92 -4.38 -10.85
N GLU A 331 13.06 -5.16 -9.79
CA GLU A 331 14.22 -5.12 -8.90
C GLU A 331 15.10 -6.33 -9.19
N ASN A 332 16.40 -6.12 -9.36
CA ASN A 332 17.36 -7.20 -9.49
C ASN A 332 17.48 -7.92 -8.14
N GLN A 333 16.85 -9.09 -8.07
CA GLN A 333 16.84 -9.93 -6.88
C GLN A 333 18.20 -10.57 -6.55
N ALA A 334 19.24 -10.31 -7.34
CA ALA A 334 20.61 -10.62 -6.97
C ALA A 334 21.04 -9.69 -5.84
N ILE A 335 20.84 -10.15 -4.60
CA ILE A 335 21.24 -9.45 -3.39
C ILE A 335 22.72 -9.06 -3.52
N PRO A 336 23.07 -7.76 -3.55
CA PRO A 336 24.46 -7.33 -3.52
C PRO A 336 24.96 -7.45 -2.07
N THR A 337 24.81 -8.64 -1.50
CA THR A 337 25.49 -8.97 -0.26
C THR A 337 26.92 -9.25 -0.59
N GLN A 338 27.83 -8.63 0.15
CA GLN A 338 29.23 -8.96 0.06
C GLN A 338 29.43 -10.46 0.35
N PHE A 339 28.70 -11.00 1.34
CA PHE A 339 28.66 -12.43 1.65
C PHE A 339 27.26 -12.91 2.11
N ILE A 340 26.93 -14.16 1.76
CA ILE A 340 25.77 -14.90 2.25
C ILE A 340 26.22 -15.94 3.27
N TYR A 341 25.69 -15.87 4.49
CA TYR A 341 25.95 -16.82 5.56
C TYR A 341 24.75 -17.72 5.78
N THR A 342 24.86 -18.97 5.37
CA THR A 342 23.77 -19.95 5.53
C THR A 342 23.82 -20.63 6.89
N VAL A 343 22.73 -20.50 7.64
CA VAL A 343 22.46 -21.23 8.88
C VAL A 343 22.05 -22.66 8.53
N THR A 344 22.74 -23.63 9.13
CA THR A 344 22.60 -25.07 8.81
C THR A 344 22.30 -25.93 10.02
N ASN A 345 22.23 -25.36 11.22
CA ASN A 345 21.80 -26.07 12.43
C ASN A 345 21.07 -25.14 13.41
N THR A 346 20.44 -25.75 14.40
CA THR A 346 19.65 -25.06 15.45
C THR A 346 20.44 -24.80 16.74
N ASN A 347 21.77 -24.98 16.72
CA ASN A 347 22.57 -24.82 17.93
C ASN A 347 22.58 -23.34 18.37
N ASN A 348 22.62 -23.09 19.68
CA ASN A 348 22.75 -21.74 20.25
C ASN A 348 24.00 -20.99 19.74
N SER A 349 25.09 -21.72 19.42
CA SER A 349 26.37 -21.14 19.00
C SER A 349 27.22 -22.14 18.20
N GLY A 350 28.31 -21.65 17.60
CA GLY A 350 29.28 -22.45 16.87
C GLY A 350 29.01 -22.51 15.37
N SER A 351 29.85 -23.21 14.62
CA SER A 351 29.79 -23.25 13.16
C SER A 351 28.40 -23.70 12.66
N GLY A 352 27.88 -23.00 11.66
CA GLY A 352 26.56 -23.24 11.07
C GLY A 352 25.35 -22.73 11.87
N SER A 353 25.55 -22.12 13.05
CA SER A 353 24.46 -21.49 13.83
C SER A 353 24.14 -20.07 13.37
N LEU A 354 22.93 -19.58 13.69
CA LEU A 354 22.54 -18.18 13.48
C LEU A 354 23.49 -17.19 14.18
N ARG A 355 23.91 -17.52 15.42
CA ARG A 355 24.87 -16.70 16.16
C ARG A 355 26.18 -16.54 15.39
N GLN A 356 26.71 -17.63 14.82
CA GLN A 356 27.95 -17.55 14.05
C GLN A 356 27.75 -16.80 12.72
N ALA A 357 26.60 -16.95 12.07
CA ALA A 357 26.27 -16.19 10.87
C ALA A 357 26.25 -14.68 11.14
N LEU A 358 25.64 -14.24 12.26
CA LEU A 358 25.65 -12.85 12.71
C LEU A 358 27.08 -12.35 12.99
N ILE A 359 27.90 -13.12 13.73
CA ILE A 359 29.30 -12.76 13.99
C ILE A 359 30.07 -12.53 12.67
N ASN A 360 29.87 -13.41 11.70
CA ASN A 360 30.55 -13.29 10.42
C ASN A 360 30.07 -12.07 9.63
N ALA A 361 28.75 -11.81 9.59
CA ALA A 361 28.16 -10.64 8.94
C ALA A 361 28.70 -9.33 9.53
N GLU A 362 28.69 -9.20 10.86
CA GLU A 362 29.22 -8.01 11.55
C GLU A 362 30.72 -7.81 11.30
N SER A 363 31.49 -8.88 11.05
CA SER A 363 32.92 -8.80 10.77
C SER A 363 33.27 -8.45 9.32
N ALA A 364 32.35 -8.66 8.37
CA ALA A 364 32.59 -8.48 6.95
C ALA A 364 32.45 -7.01 6.49
N GLY A 365 31.65 -6.23 7.20
CA GLY A 365 31.25 -4.88 6.77
C GLY A 365 30.31 -4.93 5.55
N GLY A 366 29.71 -3.79 5.21
CA GLY A 366 28.76 -3.68 4.11
C GLY A 366 27.49 -4.52 4.31
N LEU A 367 26.64 -4.57 3.28
CA LEU A 367 25.42 -5.36 3.31
C LEU A 367 25.74 -6.85 3.24
N ASN A 368 25.23 -7.62 4.20
CA ASN A 368 25.38 -9.08 4.26
C ASN A 368 24.02 -9.78 4.34
N GLY A 369 24.00 -11.06 3.98
CA GLY A 369 22.78 -11.86 3.94
C GLY A 369 22.86 -13.07 4.86
N ILE A 370 21.78 -13.36 5.56
CA ILE A 370 21.61 -14.59 6.34
C ILE A 370 20.43 -15.38 5.77
N THR A 371 20.74 -16.59 5.32
CA THR A 371 19.76 -17.56 4.81
C THR A 371 19.75 -18.81 5.68
N PHE A 372 18.74 -19.66 5.53
CA PHE A 372 18.53 -20.86 6.33
C PHE A 372 18.41 -22.07 5.42
N ASN A 373 19.18 -23.12 5.71
CA ASN A 373 19.07 -24.43 5.09
C ASN A 373 19.37 -25.49 6.14
N ILE A 374 18.60 -25.47 7.23
CA ILE A 374 18.73 -26.39 8.35
C ILE A 374 18.15 -27.76 7.92
N PRO A 375 18.95 -28.84 7.90
CA PRO A 375 18.49 -30.15 7.48
C PRO A 375 17.39 -30.77 8.35
N GLY A 376 16.76 -31.81 7.82
CA GLY A 376 15.72 -32.61 8.49
C GLY A 376 14.32 -32.33 7.96
N SER A 377 13.44 -33.33 8.00
CA SER A 377 12.03 -33.18 7.59
C SER A 377 11.22 -32.41 8.63
N GLY A 378 10.32 -31.53 8.18
CA GLY A 378 9.34 -30.85 9.03
C GLY A 378 9.76 -29.46 9.51
N CYS A 379 8.74 -28.61 9.68
CA CYS A 379 8.82 -27.27 10.23
C CYS A 379 8.02 -27.18 11.56
N PRO A 380 8.38 -26.27 12.48
CA PRO A 380 9.54 -25.36 12.39
C PRO A 380 10.86 -25.96 12.84
N LYS A 381 11.96 -25.27 12.49
CA LYS A 381 13.30 -25.39 13.06
C LYS A 381 13.43 -24.39 14.19
N VAL A 382 13.48 -24.89 15.42
CA VAL A 382 13.56 -24.05 16.62
C VAL A 382 15.02 -23.82 17.01
N ILE A 383 15.45 -22.57 17.01
CA ILE A 383 16.77 -22.15 17.49
C ILE A 383 16.59 -21.68 18.92
N ALA A 384 16.87 -22.58 19.87
CA ALA A 384 16.77 -22.32 21.30
C ALA A 384 17.97 -21.50 21.78
N LEU A 385 17.75 -20.22 22.06
CA LEU A 385 18.79 -19.28 22.49
C LEU A 385 19.02 -19.40 24.00
N GLN A 386 20.29 -19.55 24.38
CA GLN A 386 20.71 -19.59 25.80
C GLN A 386 21.31 -18.25 26.28
N SER A 387 21.53 -17.31 25.36
CA SER A 387 22.00 -15.95 25.61
C SER A 387 21.57 -15.03 24.46
N GLU A 388 21.58 -13.71 24.68
CA GLU A 388 21.28 -12.72 23.63
C GLU A 388 22.20 -12.92 22.41
N LEU A 389 21.64 -12.80 21.20
CA LEU A 389 22.41 -12.79 19.97
C LEU A 389 23.32 -11.55 19.91
N PRO A 390 24.46 -11.60 19.18
CA PRO A 390 25.27 -10.41 18.94
C PRO A 390 24.41 -9.29 18.35
N PRO A 391 24.61 -8.03 18.79
CA PRO A 391 23.91 -6.89 18.23
C PRO A 391 24.22 -6.73 16.74
N ILE A 392 23.23 -6.26 15.97
CA ILE A 392 23.38 -5.92 14.55
C ILE A 392 23.75 -4.44 14.44
N THR A 393 24.90 -4.15 13.84
CA THR A 393 25.39 -2.79 13.59
C THR A 393 25.67 -2.51 12.12
N GLN A 394 25.71 -3.55 11.28
CA GLN A 394 25.94 -3.44 9.84
C GLN A 394 24.63 -3.66 9.06
N PRO A 395 24.54 -3.16 7.81
CA PRO A 395 23.41 -3.48 6.96
C PRO A 395 23.25 -5.00 6.78
N LEU A 396 22.03 -5.52 6.94
CA LEU A 396 21.80 -6.97 7.01
C LEU A 396 20.42 -7.38 6.52
N VAL A 397 20.36 -8.45 5.72
CA VAL A 397 19.09 -9.10 5.35
C VAL A 397 19.02 -10.48 6.00
N ILE A 398 17.96 -10.77 6.75
CA ILE A 398 17.71 -12.07 7.38
C ILE A 398 16.44 -12.68 6.77
N GLN A 399 16.62 -13.71 5.94
CA GLN A 399 15.55 -14.29 5.12
C GLN A 399 15.06 -15.63 5.69
N GLY A 400 14.17 -15.60 6.68
CA GLY A 400 13.55 -16.81 7.25
C GLY A 400 12.83 -17.68 6.23
N TYR A 401 12.25 -17.07 5.20
CA TYR A 401 11.59 -17.77 4.08
C TYR A 401 12.55 -18.59 3.18
N SER A 402 13.87 -18.40 3.31
CA SER A 402 14.84 -19.24 2.59
C SER A 402 14.91 -20.67 3.11
N GLN A 403 14.43 -20.95 4.33
CA GLN A 403 14.36 -22.31 4.86
C GLN A 403 13.39 -23.15 4.03
N PRO A 404 13.83 -24.31 3.48
CA PRO A 404 12.95 -25.21 2.76
C PRO A 404 11.68 -25.57 3.55
N GLY A 405 10.51 -25.40 2.91
CA GLY A 405 9.18 -25.61 3.49
C GLY A 405 8.50 -24.32 3.97
N ALA A 406 9.21 -23.19 4.02
CA ALA A 406 8.63 -21.91 4.38
C ALA A 406 7.79 -21.34 3.22
N ILE A 407 6.64 -20.75 3.55
CA ILE A 407 5.73 -20.11 2.57
C ILE A 407 5.22 -18.81 3.18
N GLY A 408 5.34 -17.70 2.45
CA GLY A 408 4.85 -16.39 2.86
C GLY A 408 3.32 -16.32 2.96
N ASN A 409 2.81 -15.40 3.77
CA ASN A 409 1.37 -15.12 3.78
C ASN A 409 0.95 -14.67 2.39
N ASN A 410 -0.21 -15.13 1.93
CA ASN A 410 -0.81 -14.56 0.73
C ASN A 410 -2.25 -14.08 0.99
N SER A 411 -2.80 -14.30 2.19
CA SER A 411 -4.19 -13.96 2.51
C SER A 411 -4.40 -12.51 2.95
N GLU A 412 -5.47 -11.90 2.44
CA GLU A 412 -5.92 -10.55 2.82
C GLU A 412 -6.70 -10.55 4.14
N SER A 413 -7.44 -11.63 4.41
CA SER A 413 -8.38 -11.77 5.54
C SER A 413 -7.89 -12.71 6.64
N SER A 414 -6.76 -13.37 6.43
CA SER A 414 -6.14 -14.28 7.40
C SER A 414 -4.61 -14.16 7.35
N PHE A 415 -3.91 -14.79 8.28
CA PHE A 415 -2.46 -14.96 8.23
C PHE A 415 -2.17 -16.45 8.03
N ASN A 416 -1.86 -16.84 6.79
CA ASN A 416 -1.66 -18.23 6.39
C ASN A 416 -0.20 -18.57 6.04
N ALA A 417 0.75 -17.72 6.45
CA ALA A 417 2.16 -18.02 6.29
C ALA A 417 2.52 -19.33 7.03
N SER A 418 3.36 -20.14 6.40
CA SER A 418 3.99 -21.31 7.01
C SER A 418 5.44 -20.96 7.30
N LEU A 419 5.74 -20.49 8.51
CA LEU A 419 7.10 -20.16 8.91
C LEU A 419 7.85 -21.43 9.32
N CYS A 420 9.15 -21.49 9.00
CA CYS A 420 9.98 -22.65 9.29
C CYS A 420 11.15 -22.39 10.21
N VAL A 421 11.39 -21.15 10.64
CA VAL A 421 12.43 -20.81 11.60
C VAL A 421 11.79 -20.09 12.77
N VAL A 422 12.03 -20.57 13.98
CA VAL A 422 11.56 -19.95 15.23
C VAL A 422 12.77 -19.66 16.11
N LEU A 423 12.90 -18.40 16.55
CA LEU A 423 13.82 -18.00 17.61
C LEU A 423 13.09 -18.09 18.94
N GLU A 424 13.64 -18.86 19.87
CA GLU A 424 13.01 -19.14 21.15
C GLU A 424 13.96 -18.82 22.30
N ASP A 425 13.44 -18.17 23.34
CA ASP A 425 14.12 -18.09 24.63
C ASP A 425 14.18 -19.47 25.31
N ALA A 426 15.39 -19.95 25.58
CA ALA A 426 15.67 -21.13 26.40
C ALA A 426 16.66 -20.85 27.55
N GLY A 427 16.99 -19.57 27.81
CA GLY A 427 18.04 -19.14 28.73
C GLY A 427 17.79 -17.82 29.45
N SER A 428 16.54 -17.38 29.56
CA SER A 428 16.16 -16.06 30.08
C SER A 428 16.68 -14.91 29.22
N VAL A 429 16.61 -15.10 27.90
CA VAL A 429 17.03 -14.14 26.90
C VAL A 429 16.03 -12.98 26.84
N SER A 430 16.51 -11.78 27.14
CA SER A 430 15.63 -10.60 27.19
C SER A 430 15.23 -10.10 25.81
N ARG A 431 16.09 -10.23 24.81
CA ARG A 431 15.85 -9.74 23.45
C ARG A 431 16.19 -10.78 22.39
N GLY A 432 15.34 -10.92 21.39
CA GLY A 432 15.57 -11.81 20.25
C GLY A 432 16.63 -11.26 19.31
N LEU A 433 16.22 -10.33 18.44
CA LEU A 433 17.12 -9.59 17.56
C LEU A 433 17.23 -8.13 18.00
N VAL A 434 18.44 -7.59 17.98
CA VAL A 434 18.73 -6.21 18.39
C VAL A 434 19.47 -5.51 17.26
N ILE A 435 18.85 -4.46 16.72
CA ILE A 435 19.54 -3.48 15.89
C ILE A 435 20.01 -2.39 16.84
N ASP A 436 21.33 -2.32 17.03
CA ASP A 436 21.92 -1.60 18.14
C ASP A 436 21.95 -0.08 17.91
N ASP A 437 22.01 0.70 19.00
CA ASP A 437 22.03 2.16 18.90
C ASP A 437 23.35 2.72 18.34
N THR A 438 24.37 1.86 18.15
CA THR A 438 25.61 2.19 17.45
C THR A 438 25.56 1.95 15.94
N ALA A 439 24.49 1.35 15.40
CA ALA A 439 24.31 1.19 13.96
C ALA A 439 24.24 2.57 13.26
N PRO A 440 25.03 2.79 12.19
CA PRO A 440 25.07 4.08 11.50
C PRO A 440 23.74 4.34 10.77
N PRO A 441 23.35 5.62 10.52
CA PRO A 441 22.03 5.94 9.96
C PRO A 441 21.70 5.31 8.60
N ASP A 442 22.71 4.87 7.85
CA ASP A 442 22.61 4.19 6.56
C ASP A 442 22.64 2.65 6.67
N ALA A 443 22.77 2.11 7.89
CA ALA A 443 22.62 0.67 8.12
C ALA A 443 21.13 0.29 8.14
N SER A 444 20.67 -0.29 7.04
CA SER A 444 19.34 -0.87 6.90
C SER A 444 19.33 -2.36 7.25
N VAL A 445 18.22 -2.81 7.82
CA VAL A 445 18.08 -4.23 8.22
C VAL A 445 16.71 -4.72 7.79
N THR A 446 16.68 -5.83 7.08
CA THR A 446 15.46 -6.53 6.70
C THR A 446 15.34 -7.84 7.48
N ILE A 447 14.21 -8.04 8.15
CA ILE A 447 13.90 -9.24 8.93
C ILE A 447 12.58 -9.80 8.43
N GLU A 448 12.61 -11.01 7.87
CA GLU A 448 11.41 -11.64 7.33
C GLU A 448 11.28 -13.14 7.60
N GLY A 449 10.04 -13.61 7.70
CA GLY A 449 9.72 -15.04 7.77
C GLY A 449 10.18 -15.76 9.03
N LEU A 450 10.35 -15.05 10.15
CA LEU A 450 10.77 -15.60 11.44
C LEU A 450 9.64 -15.62 12.48
N GLY A 451 9.57 -16.71 13.24
CA GLY A 451 8.75 -16.80 14.45
C GLY A 451 9.56 -16.42 15.69
N PHE A 452 8.93 -15.74 16.66
CA PHE A 452 9.60 -15.33 17.91
C PHE A 452 8.83 -15.79 19.14
N ASN A 453 9.53 -16.44 20.08
CA ASN A 453 8.94 -16.98 21.30
C ASN A 453 9.72 -16.59 22.56
N GLY A 454 9.02 -16.09 23.59
CA GLY A 454 9.50 -16.07 24.97
C GLY A 454 10.34 -14.89 25.42
N PHE A 455 10.64 -13.91 24.55
CA PHE A 455 11.58 -12.83 24.90
C PHE A 455 11.00 -11.86 25.95
N ALA A 456 11.72 -11.68 27.07
CA ALA A 456 11.22 -10.93 28.22
C ALA A 456 11.03 -9.42 27.96
N THR A 457 11.87 -8.82 27.12
CA THR A 457 11.80 -7.41 26.73
C THR A 457 11.18 -7.25 25.35
N ALA A 458 11.87 -7.69 24.30
CA ALA A 458 11.42 -7.49 22.93
C ALA A 458 11.84 -8.66 22.03
N ALA A 459 10.93 -9.15 21.18
CA ALA A 459 11.31 -10.11 20.15
C ALA A 459 12.22 -9.45 19.09
N ILE A 460 11.87 -8.25 18.64
CA ILE A 460 12.74 -7.38 17.82
C ILE A 460 12.86 -6.01 18.48
N ASP A 461 14.09 -5.57 18.75
CA ASP A 461 14.42 -4.28 19.36
C ASP A 461 15.24 -3.41 18.40
N VAL A 462 14.65 -2.36 17.87
CA VAL A 462 15.27 -1.41 16.94
C VAL A 462 15.70 -0.16 17.71
N ARG A 463 17.00 0.12 17.71
CA ARG A 463 17.61 1.18 18.55
C ARG A 463 18.49 2.17 17.79
N GLY A 464 18.94 1.83 16.59
CA GLY A 464 19.75 2.65 15.69
C GLY A 464 19.55 2.19 14.25
N GLY A 465 20.31 2.74 13.30
CA GLY A 465 20.11 2.49 11.87
C GLY A 465 19.05 3.39 11.23
N GLY A 466 18.65 3.04 10.00
CA GLY A 466 17.60 3.68 9.22
C GLY A 466 17.01 2.72 8.20
N ASP A 467 15.81 3.00 7.69
CA ASP A 467 15.18 2.26 6.59
C ASP A 467 15.08 0.74 6.84
N HIS A 468 14.71 0.34 8.06
CA HIS A 468 14.52 -1.06 8.41
C HIS A 468 13.21 -1.63 7.89
N HIS A 469 13.20 -2.89 7.47
CA HIS A 469 12.00 -3.60 7.03
C HIS A 469 11.73 -4.82 7.91
N ILE A 470 10.65 -4.80 8.68
CA ILE A 470 10.23 -5.89 9.55
C ILE A 470 8.91 -6.43 9.00
N GLN A 471 8.95 -7.56 8.29
CA GLN A 471 7.81 -8.00 7.47
C GLN A 471 7.61 -9.52 7.49
N GLY A 472 6.35 -9.98 7.39
CA GLY A 472 6.04 -11.40 7.27
C GLY A 472 6.45 -12.25 8.47
N ASN A 473 6.64 -11.65 9.65
CA ASN A 473 7.05 -12.34 10.87
C ASN A 473 5.83 -12.70 11.75
N GLN A 474 6.03 -13.65 12.66
CA GLN A 474 5.00 -14.09 13.61
C GLN A 474 5.49 -14.01 15.05
N PHE A 475 4.69 -13.35 15.91
CA PHE A 475 5.04 -13.08 17.31
C PHE A 475 4.11 -13.76 18.31
N ALA A 476 3.05 -14.43 17.86
CA ALA A 476 2.11 -15.10 18.75
C ALA A 476 1.34 -16.22 18.03
N GLY A 477 0.55 -16.96 18.79
CA GLY A 477 -0.25 -18.07 18.28
C GLY A 477 0.61 -19.32 18.17
N SER A 478 0.67 -19.94 17.00
CA SER A 478 1.46 -21.16 16.79
C SER A 478 2.15 -21.17 15.44
N VAL A 479 3.38 -21.69 15.41
CA VAL A 479 4.11 -22.08 14.20
C VAL A 479 4.32 -23.60 14.27
N GLY A 480 3.58 -24.35 13.45
CA GLY A 480 3.53 -25.81 13.59
C GLY A 480 3.12 -26.22 15.01
N ALA A 481 3.96 -27.00 15.68
CA ALA A 481 3.73 -27.45 17.06
C ALA A 481 4.23 -26.46 18.14
N VAL A 482 4.89 -25.36 17.76
CA VAL A 482 5.46 -24.40 18.71
C VAL A 482 4.45 -23.29 18.98
N THR A 483 4.04 -23.13 20.23
CA THR A 483 3.25 -21.97 20.68
C THR A 483 4.18 -20.79 20.88
N LEU A 484 3.82 -19.64 20.32
CA LEU A 484 4.54 -18.39 20.47
C LEU A 484 3.83 -17.51 21.51
N ASP A 485 4.57 -17.08 22.50
CA ASP A 485 4.12 -16.17 23.56
C ASP A 485 5.24 -15.18 23.87
N ASN A 486 5.02 -13.88 23.65
CA ASN A 486 6.03 -12.86 23.91
C ASN A 486 5.70 -12.10 25.19
N GLY A 487 6.72 -11.62 25.89
CA GLY A 487 6.50 -10.93 27.16
C GLY A 487 5.98 -9.51 26.95
N ASN A 488 6.92 -8.57 26.84
CA ASN A 488 6.60 -7.15 26.95
C ASN A 488 6.32 -6.51 25.58
N TYR A 489 7.23 -6.67 24.61
CA TYR A 489 7.10 -6.09 23.27
C TYR A 489 7.27 -7.16 22.19
N ALA A 490 6.35 -7.23 21.23
CA ALA A 490 6.65 -7.98 20.00
C ALA A 490 7.67 -7.20 19.16
N ILE A 491 7.39 -5.92 18.89
CA ILE A 491 8.35 -5.02 18.23
C ILE A 491 8.49 -3.73 19.03
N ARG A 492 9.73 -3.32 19.30
CA ARG A 492 10.05 -2.02 19.87
C ARG A 492 10.94 -1.23 18.93
N VAL A 493 10.54 0.01 18.64
CA VAL A 493 11.35 1.01 17.94
C VAL A 493 11.61 2.14 18.91
N SER A 494 12.86 2.33 19.33
CA SER A 494 13.18 3.31 20.37
C SER A 494 14.47 4.06 20.16
N ARG A 495 14.40 5.39 20.22
CA ARG A 495 15.56 6.27 20.10
C ARG A 495 15.42 7.50 20.97
N LEU A 496 16.34 7.64 21.94
CA LEU A 496 16.30 8.70 22.96
C LEU A 496 17.27 9.86 22.70
N ALA A 497 18.20 9.71 21.75
CA ALA A 497 19.21 10.72 21.42
C ALA A 497 19.58 10.66 19.92
N ALA A 498 20.32 11.66 19.42
CA ALA A 498 20.82 11.68 18.05
C ALA A 498 21.90 10.58 17.80
N PRO A 499 22.06 10.08 16.56
CA PRO A 499 21.31 10.44 15.34
C PRO A 499 19.87 9.90 15.33
N VAL A 500 19.06 10.46 14.41
CA VAL A 500 17.67 10.07 14.17
C VAL A 500 17.60 8.64 13.63
N LEU A 501 16.64 7.86 14.12
CA LEU A 501 16.22 6.59 13.57
C LEU A 501 14.97 6.87 12.71
N SER A 502 15.10 6.81 11.39
CA SER A 502 14.03 7.11 10.43
C SER A 502 13.76 5.97 9.47
N GLY A 503 12.56 5.95 8.88
CA GLY A 503 12.24 5.04 7.78
C GLY A 503 11.96 3.59 8.17
N THR A 504 11.75 3.29 9.45
CA THR A 504 11.39 1.93 9.86
C THR A 504 10.00 1.55 9.35
N GLN A 505 9.91 0.50 8.53
CA GLN A 505 8.68 -0.09 8.03
C GLN A 505 8.38 -1.40 8.77
N ILE A 506 7.20 -1.47 9.38
CA ILE A 506 6.65 -2.67 10.02
C ILE A 506 5.44 -3.12 9.22
N GLY A 507 5.58 -4.23 8.52
CA GLY A 507 4.61 -4.72 7.55
C GLY A 507 4.89 -4.17 6.14
N GLY A 508 3.87 -4.10 5.31
CA GLY A 508 3.99 -3.65 3.92
C GLY A 508 2.64 -3.68 3.21
N ASP A 509 2.58 -3.26 1.96
CA ASP A 509 1.31 -3.17 1.23
C ASP A 509 0.75 -4.54 0.86
N GLU A 510 1.62 -5.54 0.72
CA GLU A 510 1.23 -6.87 0.31
C GLU A 510 0.89 -7.80 1.49
N PRO A 511 -0.01 -8.77 1.28
CA PRO A 511 -0.30 -9.81 2.26
C PRO A 511 0.95 -10.49 2.82
N GLY A 512 1.96 -10.78 1.98
CA GLY A 512 3.19 -11.47 2.40
C GLY A 512 4.05 -10.70 3.39
N GLN A 513 3.86 -9.38 3.46
CA GLN A 513 4.61 -8.51 4.35
C GLN A 513 3.91 -8.29 5.68
N ARG A 514 2.61 -8.59 5.79
CA ARG A 514 1.83 -8.52 7.03
C ARG A 514 2.56 -9.27 8.14
N ASN A 515 2.79 -8.64 9.29
CA ASN A 515 3.18 -9.36 10.50
C ASN A 515 1.93 -9.81 11.27
N LEU A 516 2.02 -10.95 11.97
CA LEU A 516 1.03 -11.42 12.94
C LEU A 516 1.52 -11.14 14.37
N ILE A 517 0.91 -10.15 15.01
CA ILE A 517 1.35 -9.56 16.28
C ILE A 517 0.27 -9.78 17.35
N GLY A 518 0.63 -10.42 18.44
CA GLY A 518 -0.27 -10.72 19.56
C GLY A 518 0.51 -11.13 20.79
N SER A 519 -0.21 -11.50 21.86
CA SER A 519 0.36 -12.01 23.11
C SER A 519 1.58 -11.21 23.58
N ALA A 520 1.42 -9.88 23.74
CA ALA A 520 2.45 -9.00 24.28
C ALA A 520 1.80 -7.88 25.11
N ALA A 521 2.53 -7.27 26.04
CA ALA A 521 2.03 -6.06 26.71
C ALA A 521 1.81 -4.92 25.68
N PHE A 522 2.71 -4.76 24.73
CA PHE A 522 2.52 -3.88 23.58
C PHE A 522 2.87 -4.64 22.32
N GLY A 523 1.94 -4.70 21.36
CA GLY A 523 2.23 -5.30 20.06
C GLY A 523 3.37 -4.54 19.37
N ILE A 524 3.18 -3.24 19.16
CA ILE A 524 4.22 -2.34 18.66
C ILE A 524 4.37 -1.15 19.61
N LEU A 525 5.59 -0.92 20.10
CA LEU A 525 5.94 0.26 20.88
C LEU A 525 6.88 1.17 20.08
N LEU A 526 6.49 2.43 19.88
CA LEU A 526 7.35 3.50 19.38
C LEU A 526 7.68 4.45 20.52
N ASN A 527 8.97 4.66 20.80
CA ASN A 527 9.39 5.43 21.98
C ASN A 527 10.59 6.36 21.70
N GLY A 528 10.38 7.66 21.97
CA GLY A 528 11.44 8.67 21.98
C GLY A 528 11.41 9.60 20.76
N GLY A 529 11.76 10.87 21.00
CA GLY A 529 11.64 11.96 20.02
C GLY A 529 12.66 11.94 18.86
N PHE A 530 13.53 10.93 18.80
CA PHE A 530 14.47 10.71 17.70
C PHE A 530 14.05 9.56 16.79
N VAL A 531 12.86 8.98 17.00
CA VAL A 531 12.20 8.07 16.05
C VAL A 531 11.34 8.90 15.11
N ARG A 532 11.54 8.77 13.80
CA ARG A 532 10.78 9.49 12.76
C ARG A 532 10.34 8.55 11.64
N ASP A 533 9.42 9.02 10.80
CA ASP A 533 9.09 8.43 9.51
C ASP A 533 8.81 6.91 9.59
N THR A 534 8.11 6.49 10.64
CA THR A 534 7.82 5.08 10.87
C THR A 534 6.52 4.71 10.17
N LEU A 535 6.55 3.65 9.37
CA LEU A 535 5.39 3.16 8.63
C LEU A 535 4.94 1.80 9.19
N ILE A 536 3.77 1.76 9.82
CA ILE A 536 3.14 0.51 10.29
C ILE A 536 1.99 0.19 9.33
N THR A 537 2.17 -0.78 8.45
CA THR A 537 1.23 -1.03 7.35
C THR A 537 0.76 -2.47 7.27
N ASN A 538 -0.55 -2.64 7.10
CA ASN A 538 -1.20 -3.91 6.78
C ASN A 538 -0.81 -5.08 7.71
N ASN A 539 -0.64 -4.84 9.02
CA ASN A 539 -0.38 -5.88 10.01
C ASN A 539 -1.69 -6.43 10.62
N PHE A 540 -1.62 -7.63 11.19
CA PHE A 540 -2.62 -8.14 12.13
C PHE A 540 -2.11 -7.93 13.56
N ILE A 541 -2.83 -7.13 14.33
CA ILE A 541 -2.41 -6.70 15.67
C ILE A 541 -3.56 -6.98 16.65
N GLY A 542 -3.35 -8.00 17.49
CA GLY A 542 -4.36 -8.51 18.42
C GLY A 542 -5.35 -9.51 17.77
N VAL A 543 -5.18 -9.79 16.49
CA VAL A 543 -6.00 -10.72 15.70
C VAL A 543 -5.23 -12.02 15.50
N ALA A 544 -5.88 -13.16 15.70
CA ALA A 544 -5.28 -14.47 15.47
C ALA A 544 -5.14 -14.78 13.97
N ALA A 545 -4.37 -15.82 13.65
CA ALA A 545 -4.09 -16.24 12.27
C ALA A 545 -5.35 -16.52 11.43
N ASN A 546 -6.45 -16.94 12.05
CA ASN A 546 -7.71 -17.18 11.36
C ASN A 546 -8.49 -15.91 10.96
N GLY A 547 -8.08 -14.73 11.43
CA GLY A 547 -8.75 -13.46 11.14
C GLY A 547 -9.99 -13.16 12.01
N SER A 548 -10.52 -14.13 12.76
CA SER A 548 -11.73 -13.96 13.59
C SER A 548 -11.51 -13.97 15.09
N SER A 549 -10.47 -14.65 15.56
CA SER A 549 -10.24 -14.85 16.99
C SER A 549 -9.29 -13.79 17.55
N ALA A 550 -9.45 -13.46 18.84
CA ALA A 550 -8.53 -12.55 19.51
C ALA A 550 -7.22 -13.26 19.83
N LEU A 551 -6.11 -12.55 19.66
CA LEU A 551 -4.77 -12.93 20.09
C LEU A 551 -4.18 -11.73 20.87
N PRO A 552 -4.73 -11.43 22.06
CA PRO A 552 -4.68 -10.10 22.65
C PRO A 552 -3.26 -9.66 22.98
N ASN A 553 -2.91 -8.44 22.55
CA ASN A 553 -1.93 -7.64 23.28
C ASN A 553 -2.65 -6.86 24.41
N ASN A 554 -1.94 -6.22 25.34
CA ASN A 554 -2.62 -5.18 26.15
C ASN A 554 -2.92 -3.97 25.27
N TYR A 555 -1.90 -3.34 24.68
CA TYR A 555 -2.05 -2.31 23.67
C TYR A 555 -1.66 -2.86 22.30
N GLY A 556 -2.45 -2.59 21.26
CA GLY A 556 -2.08 -2.97 19.90
C GLY A 556 -0.85 -2.21 19.42
N ILE A 557 -1.01 -0.89 19.25
CA ILE A 557 0.07 0.04 18.92
C ILE A 557 0.14 1.13 19.99
N SER A 558 1.34 1.44 20.47
CA SER A 558 1.58 2.54 21.39
C SER A 558 2.69 3.45 20.86
N ASN A 559 2.35 4.68 20.48
CA ASN A 559 3.34 5.71 20.14
C ASN A 559 3.50 6.67 21.32
N THR A 560 4.64 6.65 22.02
CA THR A 560 4.91 7.50 23.18
C THR A 560 6.03 8.53 22.93
N GLY A 561 6.22 8.95 21.68
CA GLY A 561 7.14 10.05 21.36
C GLY A 561 7.76 10.04 19.97
N ALA A 562 7.48 9.03 19.14
CA ALA A 562 7.90 9.05 17.74
C ALA A 562 7.11 10.10 16.96
N LEU A 563 7.78 10.74 16.01
CA LEU A 563 7.21 11.75 15.11
C LEU A 563 6.97 11.13 13.73
N ASP A 564 6.11 11.76 12.94
CA ASP A 564 5.84 11.40 11.54
C ASP A 564 5.56 9.91 11.35
N THR A 565 4.72 9.36 12.23
CA THR A 565 4.35 7.95 12.22
C THR A 565 3.08 7.74 11.40
N THR A 566 3.14 6.90 10.38
CA THR A 566 1.97 6.50 9.60
C THR A 566 1.53 5.10 9.99
N VAL A 567 0.28 4.95 10.41
CA VAL A 567 -0.38 3.66 10.69
C VAL A 567 -1.44 3.46 9.62
N ARG A 568 -1.21 2.55 8.67
CA ARG A 568 -2.05 2.40 7.49
C ARG A 568 -2.58 0.99 7.25
N GLY A 569 -3.88 0.85 7.04
CA GLY A 569 -4.45 -0.42 6.56
C GLY A 569 -4.32 -1.62 7.51
N ASN A 570 -3.99 -1.42 8.78
CA ASN A 570 -3.82 -2.52 9.74
C ASN A 570 -5.18 -3.03 10.24
N TRP A 571 -5.21 -4.30 10.64
CA TRP A 571 -6.29 -4.86 11.47
C TRP A 571 -5.85 -4.80 12.93
N ILE A 572 -6.49 -3.94 13.73
CA ILE A 572 -6.11 -3.63 15.11
C ILE A 572 -7.30 -3.92 16.01
N SER A 573 -7.42 -5.17 16.45
CA SER A 573 -8.64 -5.70 17.05
C SER A 573 -8.30 -6.72 18.13
N GLY A 574 -9.23 -7.01 19.03
CA GLY A 574 -9.02 -8.04 20.05
C GLY A 574 -7.93 -7.76 21.08
N ASN A 575 -7.41 -6.52 21.17
CA ASN A 575 -6.46 -6.13 22.22
C ASN A 575 -7.19 -5.91 23.55
N ALA A 576 -6.54 -6.14 24.69
CA ALA A 576 -7.17 -6.09 26.01
C ALA A 576 -7.44 -4.66 26.52
N VAL A 577 -6.68 -3.68 26.04
CA VAL A 577 -6.84 -2.24 26.31
C VAL A 577 -7.11 -1.55 24.96
N ASP A 578 -6.41 -0.45 24.64
CA ASP A 578 -6.69 0.33 23.44
C ASP A 578 -6.09 -0.35 22.19
N GLY A 579 -6.78 -0.20 21.06
CA GLY A 579 -6.23 -0.61 19.77
C GLY A 579 -4.99 0.21 19.43
N VAL A 580 -5.15 1.53 19.39
CA VAL A 580 -4.04 2.48 19.20
C VAL A 580 -4.02 3.50 20.33
N TYR A 581 -2.88 3.61 21.01
CA TYR A 581 -2.59 4.63 22.01
C TYR A 581 -1.52 5.59 21.50
N VAL A 582 -1.85 6.88 21.46
CA VAL A 582 -0.93 7.93 21.00
C VAL A 582 -0.66 8.91 22.14
N ASN A 583 0.57 8.91 22.62
CA ASN A 583 1.16 9.92 23.47
C ASN A 583 2.31 10.64 22.76
N GLY A 584 1.96 11.42 21.75
CA GLY A 584 2.90 12.10 20.87
C GLY A 584 2.22 13.03 19.88
N THR A 585 2.97 13.44 18.87
CA THR A 585 2.55 14.36 17.80
C THR A 585 2.89 13.78 16.44
N GLY A 586 2.16 14.17 15.39
CA GLY A 586 2.46 13.72 14.01
C GLY A 586 2.22 12.23 13.78
N THR A 587 1.18 11.65 14.39
CA THR A 587 0.71 10.29 14.04
C THR A 587 -0.47 10.37 13.09
N TYR A 588 -0.38 9.64 11.97
CA TYR A 588 -1.37 9.59 10.89
C TYR A 588 -1.97 8.18 10.81
N LEU A 589 -3.23 8.02 11.20
CA LEU A 589 -3.96 6.75 11.14
C LEU A 589 -4.89 6.79 9.93
N THR A 590 -4.65 5.97 8.91
CA THR A 590 -5.45 5.96 7.67
C THR A 590 -5.84 4.54 7.24
N GLY A 591 -7.05 4.34 6.74
CA GLY A 591 -7.51 3.05 6.21
C GLY A 591 -7.49 1.86 7.19
N ASN A 592 -7.30 2.05 8.49
CA ASN A 592 -7.22 0.96 9.46
C ASN A 592 -8.61 0.41 9.79
N ARG A 593 -8.64 -0.87 10.18
CA ARG A 593 -9.83 -1.59 10.63
C ARG A 593 -9.65 -1.95 12.09
N ILE A 594 -10.42 -1.29 12.96
CA ILE A 594 -10.18 -1.31 14.40
C ILE A 594 -11.42 -1.84 15.12
N GLY A 595 -11.24 -2.91 15.90
CA GLY A 595 -12.32 -3.62 16.61
C GLY A 595 -13.16 -4.53 15.69
N LEU A 596 -12.65 -4.82 14.50
CA LEU A 596 -13.29 -5.64 13.48
C LEU A 596 -12.55 -6.97 13.24
N ARG A 597 -13.27 -8.01 12.83
CA ARG A 597 -12.69 -9.25 12.29
C ARG A 597 -12.15 -9.03 10.89
N ALA A 598 -11.01 -9.66 10.60
CA ALA A 598 -10.45 -9.73 9.26
C ALA A 598 -11.22 -10.70 8.35
N ASP A 599 -11.81 -11.75 8.93
CA ASP A 599 -12.73 -12.62 8.19
C ASP A 599 -14.15 -12.02 8.13
N THR A 600 -14.81 -12.18 6.99
CA THR A 600 -16.16 -11.60 6.74
C THR A 600 -17.28 -12.63 6.87
N SER A 601 -16.97 -13.87 7.27
CA SER A 601 -17.84 -15.05 7.16
C SER A 601 -18.79 -15.29 8.34
N GLY A 602 -18.75 -14.49 9.42
CA GLY A 602 -19.48 -14.80 10.65
C GLY A 602 -19.80 -13.63 11.58
N GLY A 603 -19.97 -12.43 11.02
CA GLY A 603 -20.14 -11.17 11.76
C GLY A 603 -18.83 -10.37 11.84
N SER A 604 -18.91 -9.06 11.99
CA SER A 604 -17.75 -8.17 11.83
C SER A 604 -17.01 -7.83 13.13
N SER A 605 -17.47 -8.30 14.29
CA SER A 605 -16.99 -7.81 15.60
C SER A 605 -15.82 -8.61 16.18
N LEU A 606 -14.74 -7.90 16.53
CA LEU A 606 -13.61 -8.40 17.33
C LEU A 606 -13.10 -7.25 18.23
N PRO A 607 -13.80 -6.97 19.34
CA PRO A 607 -13.66 -5.72 20.07
C PRO A 607 -12.28 -5.57 20.72
N ASN A 608 -11.70 -4.37 20.70
CA ASN A 608 -10.65 -4.02 21.68
C ASN A 608 -11.32 -3.75 23.04
N GLY A 609 -10.66 -4.10 24.15
CA GLY A 609 -11.18 -3.94 25.51
C GLY A 609 -11.24 -2.48 25.99
N GLY A 610 -10.47 -1.60 25.36
CA GLY A 610 -10.45 -0.14 25.56
C GLY A 610 -11.06 0.61 24.38
N TRP A 611 -10.47 1.77 24.05
CA TRP A 611 -10.85 2.60 22.91
C TRP A 611 -10.24 2.04 21.62
N GLY A 612 -10.91 2.27 20.49
CA GLY A 612 -10.30 1.98 19.20
C GLY A 612 -9.02 2.81 19.01
N VAL A 613 -9.12 4.11 19.21
CA VAL A 613 -7.99 5.06 19.18
C VAL A 613 -8.08 5.98 20.40
N ARG A 614 -7.02 6.08 21.19
CA ARG A 614 -6.91 7.04 22.29
C ARG A 614 -5.67 7.90 22.13
N ILE A 615 -5.87 9.22 22.14
CA ILE A 615 -4.82 10.22 22.00
C ILE A 615 -4.73 11.01 23.30
N THR A 616 -3.61 10.88 23.99
CA THR A 616 -3.27 11.65 25.20
C THR A 616 -2.04 12.47 24.90
N HIS A 617 -2.07 13.79 24.92
CA HIS A 617 -0.84 14.58 24.73
C HIS A 617 -0.31 15.11 26.06
N ALA A 618 0.89 14.66 26.46
CA ALA A 618 1.62 15.19 27.60
C ALA A 618 2.72 16.20 27.17
N GLY A 619 2.32 17.40 26.70
CA GLY A 619 3.15 18.61 26.78
C GLY A 619 3.79 19.19 25.50
N SER A 620 3.69 20.52 25.38
CA SER A 620 4.71 21.51 24.91
C SER A 620 4.10 22.83 24.38
N GLY A 621 2.76 22.98 24.37
CA GLY A 621 2.10 24.20 23.90
C GLY A 621 2.11 24.39 22.36
N LEU A 622 2.67 23.43 21.63
CA LEU A 622 2.59 23.31 20.18
C LEU A 622 1.44 22.38 19.76
N PRO A 623 0.86 22.55 18.56
CA PRO A 623 -0.19 21.66 18.08
C PRO A 623 0.33 20.23 17.90
N SER A 624 -0.46 19.25 18.30
CA SER A 624 -0.11 17.83 18.22
C SER A 624 -0.22 17.26 16.80
N LEU A 625 -1.05 17.90 15.95
CA LEU A 625 -1.16 17.60 14.52
C LEU A 625 -1.35 16.12 14.17
N ASN A 626 -2.02 15.36 15.03
CA ASN A 626 -2.35 13.97 14.72
C ASN A 626 -3.54 13.92 13.77
N LEU A 627 -3.54 12.96 12.85
CA LEU A 627 -4.64 12.69 11.94
C LEU A 627 -5.20 11.29 12.22
N VAL A 628 -6.49 11.20 12.47
CA VAL A 628 -7.23 9.94 12.40
C VAL A 628 -8.22 10.08 11.25
N GLY A 629 -7.93 9.46 10.12
CA GLY A 629 -8.78 9.55 8.94
C GLY A 629 -8.04 9.83 7.64
N SER A 630 -8.78 10.19 6.60
CA SER A 630 -8.16 10.60 5.33
C SER A 630 -7.47 11.97 5.47
N GLY A 631 -6.38 12.19 4.74
CA GLY A 631 -5.73 13.50 4.63
C GLY A 631 -6.59 14.54 3.92
N ILE A 632 -6.10 15.78 3.86
CA ILE A 632 -6.62 16.84 2.96
C ILE A 632 -5.50 17.19 1.99
N GLY A 633 -5.77 17.06 0.69
CA GLY A 633 -5.11 17.84 -0.35
C GLY A 633 -5.86 19.15 -0.56
N TYR A 634 -5.22 20.13 -1.18
CA TYR A 634 -5.88 21.38 -1.55
C TYR A 634 -5.87 21.50 -3.07
N LEU A 635 -7.06 21.64 -3.63
CA LEU A 635 -7.25 21.90 -5.04
C LEU A 635 -7.81 23.32 -5.17
N ASN A 636 -7.05 24.25 -5.75
CA ASN A 636 -7.46 25.65 -5.88
C ASN A 636 -7.89 26.31 -4.55
N GLY A 637 -7.26 25.91 -3.44
CA GLY A 637 -7.61 26.36 -2.09
C GLY A 637 -8.84 25.69 -1.47
N VAL A 638 -9.51 24.79 -2.21
CA VAL A 638 -10.59 23.93 -1.71
C VAL A 638 -9.99 22.67 -1.07
N PRO A 639 -10.30 22.39 0.20
CA PRO A 639 -9.90 21.15 0.83
C PRO A 639 -10.57 19.93 0.18
N ILE A 640 -9.78 19.06 -0.46
CA ILE A 640 -10.22 17.76 -0.98
C ILE A 640 -9.62 16.63 -0.15
N PRO A 641 -10.40 15.64 0.30
CA PRO A 641 -9.80 14.60 1.13
C PRO A 641 -9.03 13.57 0.28
N ILE A 642 -7.86 13.18 0.74
CA ILE A 642 -6.95 12.25 0.06
C ILE A 642 -6.75 10.99 0.92
N GLY A 643 -6.85 9.81 0.29
CA GLY A 643 -6.70 8.51 0.94
C GLY A 643 -7.94 7.98 1.68
N ALA A 644 -7.86 6.73 2.16
CA ALA A 644 -8.96 6.04 2.82
C ALA A 644 -9.09 6.41 4.31
N GLY A 645 -10.32 6.59 4.78
CA GLY A 645 -10.64 6.76 6.20
C GLY A 645 -10.58 5.44 6.99
N ASN A 646 -10.51 5.52 8.33
CA ASN A 646 -10.51 4.32 9.17
C ASN A 646 -11.93 3.80 9.38
N THR A 647 -12.08 2.48 9.56
CA THR A 647 -13.29 1.87 10.11
C THR A 647 -13.03 1.45 11.56
N ILE A 648 -13.75 2.04 12.51
CA ILE A 648 -13.53 1.87 13.95
C ILE A 648 -14.85 1.47 14.60
N ALA A 649 -14.96 0.21 15.02
CA ALA A 649 -16.23 -0.29 15.51
C ALA A 649 -16.08 -1.34 16.59
N ASN A 650 -17.16 -1.57 17.34
CA ASN A 650 -17.29 -2.62 18.34
C ASN A 650 -16.35 -2.53 19.54
N ASN A 651 -15.52 -1.50 19.69
CA ASN A 651 -14.61 -1.40 20.84
C ASN A 651 -15.42 -1.31 22.15
N ILE A 652 -14.95 -1.96 23.22
CA ILE A 652 -15.67 -2.05 24.50
C ILE A 652 -15.80 -0.68 25.16
N ALA A 653 -14.80 0.19 25.04
CA ALA A 653 -14.94 1.61 25.34
C ALA A 653 -15.58 2.32 24.12
N GLY A 654 -15.02 3.43 23.64
CA GLY A 654 -15.56 4.13 22.47
C GLY A 654 -14.68 3.99 21.23
N GLY A 655 -15.04 4.69 20.16
CA GLY A 655 -14.30 4.64 18.90
C GLY A 655 -12.99 5.42 18.99
N ILE A 656 -13.08 6.76 19.04
CA ILE A 656 -11.94 7.67 19.11
C ILE A 656 -12.05 8.54 20.36
N ARG A 657 -10.95 8.67 21.10
CA ARG A 657 -10.86 9.60 22.22
C ARG A 657 -9.65 10.51 22.10
N THR A 658 -9.85 11.81 22.32
CA THR A 658 -8.78 12.79 22.46
C THR A 658 -8.82 13.37 23.87
N ASP A 659 -7.92 12.92 24.74
CA ASP A 659 -7.83 13.33 26.15
C ASP A 659 -7.22 14.74 26.32
N SER A 660 -6.32 15.13 25.43
CA SER A 660 -5.63 16.43 25.45
C SER A 660 -4.88 16.69 24.12
N GLY A 661 -4.39 17.93 23.94
CA GLY A 661 -3.64 18.35 22.76
C GLY A 661 -4.49 19.14 21.75
N LEU A 662 -3.84 19.97 20.93
CA LEU A 662 -4.49 20.85 19.95
C LEU A 662 -4.21 20.39 18.52
N GLY A 663 -5.12 20.68 17.60
CA GLY A 663 -4.89 20.44 16.16
C GLY A 663 -4.97 18.97 15.74
N HIS A 664 -5.58 18.09 16.55
CA HIS A 664 -5.95 16.76 16.08
C HIS A 664 -7.04 16.88 15.02
N ARG A 665 -6.89 16.14 13.94
CA ARG A 665 -7.85 16.08 12.84
C ARG A 665 -8.50 14.71 12.80
N LEU A 666 -9.82 14.68 12.90
CA LEU A 666 -10.62 13.47 12.73
C LEU A 666 -11.45 13.63 11.44
N SER A 667 -11.20 12.85 10.40
CA SER A 667 -11.88 13.04 9.10
C SER A 667 -12.22 11.74 8.36
N ARG A 668 -13.44 11.66 7.83
CA ARG A 668 -13.93 10.53 7.01
C ARG A 668 -13.73 9.15 7.66
N ASN A 669 -13.76 9.06 8.99
CA ASN A 669 -13.80 7.76 9.67
C ASN A 669 -15.23 7.21 9.66
N LEU A 670 -15.36 5.92 9.45
CA LEU A 670 -16.58 5.18 9.72
C LEU A 670 -16.49 4.65 11.16
N VAL A 671 -17.22 5.29 12.09
CA VAL A 671 -17.17 4.96 13.52
C VAL A 671 -18.56 4.57 14.01
N TYR A 672 -18.72 3.34 14.50
CA TYR A 672 -20.04 2.81 14.86
C TYR A 672 -19.99 1.66 15.88
N ALA A 673 -21.10 1.43 16.59
CA ALA A 673 -21.33 0.26 17.43
C ALA A 673 -20.28 0.05 18.53
N ASN A 674 -19.64 1.12 19.01
CA ASN A 674 -18.74 1.05 20.16
C ASN A 674 -19.54 1.08 21.49
N GLY A 675 -18.97 0.57 22.58
CA GLY A 675 -19.64 0.44 23.89
C GLY A 675 -19.80 1.75 24.67
N ARG A 676 -19.14 2.82 24.23
CA ARG A 676 -19.18 4.22 24.70
C ARG A 676 -19.23 5.15 23.46
N PRO A 677 -19.17 6.50 23.58
CA PRO A 677 -19.29 7.39 22.44
C PRO A 677 -18.37 7.04 21.28
N GLU A 678 -18.88 7.22 20.06
CA GLU A 678 -18.13 6.98 18.83
C GLU A 678 -16.90 7.89 18.77
N ILE A 679 -17.05 9.16 19.13
CA ILE A 679 -15.96 10.12 19.25
C ILE A 679 -16.12 10.90 20.57
N ASP A 680 -15.06 10.95 21.37
CA ASP A 680 -14.97 11.64 22.66
C ASP A 680 -13.83 12.66 22.63
N ILE A 681 -14.15 13.95 22.65
CA ILE A 681 -13.20 15.05 22.68
C ILE A 681 -13.19 15.67 24.09
N ALA A 682 -12.20 15.36 24.92
CA ALA A 682 -12.23 15.72 26.33
C ALA A 682 -11.88 17.20 26.58
N GLU A 683 -12.82 17.95 27.19
CA GLU A 683 -12.62 18.99 28.22
C GLU A 683 -13.95 19.26 28.97
N VAL A 684 -15.11 18.97 28.35
CA VAL A 684 -16.44 19.06 28.96
C VAL A 684 -17.10 17.68 28.94
N GLY A 685 -17.68 17.24 30.05
CA GLY A 685 -18.36 15.95 30.16
C GLY A 685 -19.51 15.77 29.17
N PHE A 686 -20.05 14.56 29.11
CA PHE A 686 -21.04 14.14 28.12
C PHE A 686 -22.29 15.07 28.05
N THR A 687 -22.83 15.29 26.86
CA THR A 687 -24.27 15.45 26.63
C THR A 687 -24.76 14.18 25.92
N PHE A 688 -25.82 13.54 26.43
CA PHE A 688 -26.30 12.26 25.90
C PHE A 688 -27.03 12.66 24.61
N ASN A 689 -26.85 11.88 23.54
CA ASN A 689 -27.81 11.95 22.45
C ASN A 689 -29.20 11.75 23.05
N ASP A 690 -30.14 12.64 22.72
CA ASP A 690 -31.52 12.42 23.16
C ASP A 690 -32.08 11.14 22.53
N ASN A 691 -33.06 10.55 23.19
CA ASN A 691 -33.77 9.43 22.58
C ASN A 691 -34.71 9.98 21.51
N ASP A 692 -34.82 9.24 20.41
CA ASP A 692 -35.69 9.46 19.26
C ASP A 692 -37.20 9.57 19.58
N GLY A 693 -37.60 9.44 20.85
CA GLY A 693 -38.96 9.56 21.35
C GLY A 693 -39.29 10.90 22.03
N ASP A 694 -38.33 11.81 22.24
CA ASP A 694 -38.59 13.09 22.90
C ASP A 694 -39.14 14.14 21.92
N ALA A 695 -40.35 14.63 22.20
CA ALA A 695 -41.01 15.66 21.40
C ALA A 695 -40.24 17.01 21.39
N ALA A 696 -39.37 17.26 22.38
CA ALA A 696 -38.53 18.46 22.43
C ALA A 696 -37.36 18.44 21.41
N ALA A 697 -36.97 17.26 20.92
CA ALA A 697 -35.89 17.10 19.95
C ALA A 697 -36.22 17.66 18.56
N ALA A 698 -37.52 17.76 18.22
CA ALA A 698 -38.00 18.16 16.90
C ALA A 698 -37.61 19.60 16.48
N THR A 699 -37.29 20.47 17.45
CA THR A 699 -36.89 21.86 17.20
C THR A 699 -35.39 22.08 17.19
N LEU A 700 -34.58 21.05 17.43
CA LEU A 700 -33.12 21.10 17.40
C LEU A 700 -32.58 20.76 16.00
N SER A 701 -31.41 21.31 15.65
CA SER A 701 -30.71 20.94 14.42
C SER A 701 -30.44 19.43 14.38
N ASN A 702 -30.71 18.80 13.23
CA ASN A 702 -30.66 17.35 13.05
C ASN A 702 -31.49 16.54 14.08
N ARG A 703 -32.57 17.12 14.63
CA ARG A 703 -33.46 16.46 15.61
C ARG A 703 -32.74 15.87 16.84
N GLY A 704 -31.63 16.48 17.28
CA GLY A 704 -30.84 15.95 18.40
C GLY A 704 -29.91 14.78 18.06
N ILE A 705 -29.86 14.32 16.79
CA ILE A 705 -29.27 13.02 16.43
C ILE A 705 -27.75 13.02 16.24
N ASN A 706 -27.09 14.15 15.97
CA ASN A 706 -25.61 14.20 15.88
C ASN A 706 -25.14 15.66 15.94
N TYR A 707 -25.02 16.22 17.13
CA TYR A 707 -24.24 17.44 17.31
C TYR A 707 -23.09 17.14 18.26
N PRO A 708 -21.83 17.00 17.79
CA PRO A 708 -20.72 17.33 18.67
C PRO A 708 -20.90 18.79 19.05
N GLN A 709 -21.29 19.04 20.30
CA GLN A 709 -21.32 20.40 20.81
C GLN A 709 -19.89 20.87 20.99
N PHE A 710 -19.36 21.57 19.98
CA PHE A 710 -18.05 22.22 20.05
C PHE A 710 -18.17 23.47 20.93
N ASP A 711 -18.17 23.29 22.25
CA ASP A 711 -18.15 24.39 23.21
C ASP A 711 -16.70 24.86 23.40
N GLY A 712 -16.26 25.78 22.54
CA GLY A 712 -15.13 26.66 22.81
C GLY A 712 -13.88 26.43 21.94
N PHE A 713 -13.75 27.23 20.88
CA PHE A 713 -12.44 27.49 20.28
C PHE A 713 -11.67 28.50 21.16
N PRO A 714 -10.41 28.22 21.56
CA PRO A 714 -9.50 29.29 21.95
C PRO A 714 -9.20 30.09 20.68
N ARG A 715 -9.72 31.32 20.64
CA ARG A 715 -9.64 32.28 19.54
C ARG A 715 -8.23 32.42 18.95
N GLY A 716 -8.14 32.46 17.62
CA GLY A 716 -6.98 33.06 16.93
C GLY A 716 -6.80 32.73 15.45
N GLY A 717 -7.78 33.01 14.58
CA GLY A 717 -7.57 33.00 13.10
C GLY A 717 -8.79 32.54 12.31
N PRO A 718 -9.04 33.07 11.11
CA PRO A 718 -10.29 32.84 10.38
C PRO A 718 -10.32 31.40 9.86
N THR A 719 -11.35 30.66 10.26
CA THR A 719 -11.68 29.34 9.73
C THR A 719 -12.96 29.46 8.91
N GLN A 720 -12.91 29.03 7.64
CA GLN A 720 -14.10 28.71 6.85
C GLN A 720 -14.33 27.20 6.97
N GLY A 721 -15.59 26.83 7.19
CA GLY A 721 -16.05 25.48 7.52
C GLY A 721 -16.35 24.59 6.32
#